data_AF-W0AG09-F1
#
_entry.id   AF-W0AG09-F1
#
_cell.length_a   1.000
_cell.length_b   1.000
_cell.length_c   1.000
_cell.angle_alpha   90.00
_cell.angle_beta   90.00
_cell.angle_gamma   90.00
#
_symmetry.space_group_name_H-M   'P 1'
#
loop_
_entity.id
_entity.type
_entity.pdbx_description
1 polymer ?
#
loop_
_entity_poly.entity_id
_entity_poly.type
_entity_poly.pdbx_seq_one_letter_code
_entity_poly.pdbx_strand_id
1 'polypeptide(L)'
;MTSVGDVRLHSGATLTLPEGVTSVGDVRLHSGATLTLLEGVTSVGYVSLDSGATLTLPEGVTSVGYVRLDSGATLTLPEGVTSVGNLSLYSGATLTLLEGVTSVGDVSLDSGATLTLPEGVTSVGYVSLYSGATLTLPEGVTSVGYVSLDSGATLTLPEGVTSVGYVRLDSGATLTLPEGVTSVGNLSLYSGATLTLLEGVTSVGDVSLDSGATLTLPEGVTSVGYVRLDSGATLTLPEGVTSVGNLSLYSGATLTLLEGVTSVGDVSLDSGATLTLPEGVTSVGYVRLDSGATLTLPEGVTSVGNLSLYSGATLTLLEGVTSVGDVSLDSGATLTLPEGVTSVGYVSLDSGATLTLPEGVTSVGYVSLDSGATLTLPEGVTSVGYVSLDSGATLTLPEGVTSVGYVSLDSGATLTLPEGVTSVGYVSLDSGATLTLPEGVTSVGYVSLDSGATLTLPEGVTSVGYVSLDSGATLTLPEGVTSVGYVSLDSGATLTLPEGVTSVGYVSLDSGATLTLPEGVTSVGYVSLDSGATLTLPEGVTSVGYVSLDSGATLTLPEGVTSVGYVSLDSGATLTLPEGVTSVGYVSLDSGATLTLPEGVTSVGYVSLDSGATLTLPEGVTSVGYVRLDSGATLTLPEGVTSVGNLSLYSGATLTLLEGVTSVGDVSLDSGATLTLPEGVTSVGYVRLDSGATLTLPEGVTSVGNLSLYSGATLTLLEGVTSVGDVSLDSGATLTLPKGCTIKGHPQADPAVARQRLINVARHALAEPKRLQMNNWHDKRGGCGTAHCIAGWAVHLEGDAGYALERDVGPAAAGVLLLGIDASKLFFLSNDDARSALEGVLAEAGEPAPTIGA
;
A
#
# COMPACT_ATOMS: atom_id res chain seq x y z
N MET A 1 -37.84 -60.97 3.62
CA MET A 1 -37.70 -59.50 3.54
C MET A 1 -36.42 -59.21 4.29
N THR A 2 -35.34 -58.82 3.60
CA THR A 2 -33.97 -58.84 4.17
C THR A 2 -33.71 -57.71 5.18
N SER A 3 -34.48 -56.63 5.12
CA SER A 3 -34.42 -55.54 6.10
C SER A 3 -35.83 -55.11 6.53
N VAL A 4 -35.96 -54.71 7.78
CA VAL A 4 -37.13 -54.03 8.33
C VAL A 4 -36.71 -52.61 8.69
N GLY A 5 -37.52 -51.61 8.31
CA GLY A 5 -37.29 -50.22 8.68
C GLY A 5 -37.55 -49.98 10.17
N ASP A 6 -37.92 -48.74 10.53
CA ASP A 6 -38.15 -48.38 11.93
C ASP A 6 -39.35 -49.12 12.53
N VAL A 7 -39.17 -49.62 13.75
CA VAL A 7 -40.20 -50.30 14.55
C VAL A 7 -40.55 -49.42 15.75
N ARG A 8 -41.83 -49.05 15.88
CA ARG A 8 -42.34 -48.26 17.01
C ARG A 8 -43.52 -48.96 17.68
N LEU A 9 -43.42 -49.24 18.97
CA LEU A 9 -44.47 -49.89 19.76
C LEU A 9 -44.77 -49.09 21.03
N HIS A 10 -46.04 -49.07 21.42
CA HIS A 10 -46.53 -48.34 22.59
C HIS A 10 -47.56 -49.18 23.37
N SER A 11 -47.82 -48.80 24.62
CA SER A 11 -48.97 -49.26 25.42
C SER A 11 -49.09 -50.78 25.60
N GLY A 12 -47.99 -51.44 25.95
CA GLY A 12 -47.97 -52.90 26.18
C GLY A 12 -48.03 -53.77 24.92
N ALA A 13 -47.93 -53.18 23.72
CA ALA A 13 -47.93 -53.93 22.47
C ALA A 13 -46.76 -54.94 22.41
N THR A 14 -47.05 -56.16 21.94
CA THR A 14 -46.06 -57.23 21.74
C THR A 14 -45.94 -57.55 20.25
N LEU A 15 -44.72 -57.56 19.71
CA LEU A 15 -44.44 -57.92 18.32
C LEU A 15 -43.27 -58.92 18.25
N THR A 16 -43.40 -59.93 17.41
CA THR A 16 -42.30 -60.82 17.01
C THR A 16 -42.08 -60.64 15.51
N LEU A 17 -40.86 -60.26 15.09
CA LEU A 17 -40.55 -60.13 13.67
C LEU A 17 -40.41 -61.51 13.01
N PRO A 18 -40.81 -61.68 11.73
CA PRO A 18 -40.72 -62.97 11.04
C PRO A 18 -39.26 -63.36 10.74
N GLU A 19 -39.03 -64.67 10.52
CA GLU A 19 -37.74 -65.20 10.10
C GLU A 19 -37.27 -64.61 8.75
N GLY A 20 -35.95 -64.54 8.55
CA GLY A 20 -35.33 -64.05 7.30
C GLY A 20 -35.10 -62.54 7.23
N VAL A 21 -35.30 -61.81 8.34
CA VAL A 21 -34.87 -60.41 8.53
C VAL A 21 -33.41 -60.41 8.96
N THR A 22 -32.55 -59.65 8.29
CA THR A 22 -31.11 -59.58 8.62
C THR A 22 -30.68 -58.26 9.23
N SER A 23 -31.50 -57.21 9.13
CA SER A 23 -31.24 -55.90 9.75
C SER A 23 -32.56 -55.22 10.15
N VAL A 24 -32.52 -54.48 11.26
CA VAL A 24 -33.64 -53.67 11.75
C VAL A 24 -33.15 -52.22 11.90
N GLY A 25 -33.95 -51.26 11.41
CA GLY A 25 -33.72 -49.83 11.58
C GLY A 25 -33.89 -49.38 13.04
N ASP A 26 -34.52 -48.22 13.26
CA ASP A 26 -34.69 -47.69 14.61
C ASP A 26 -35.80 -48.44 15.37
N VAL A 27 -35.50 -48.94 16.56
CA VAL A 27 -36.45 -49.56 17.48
C VAL A 27 -36.81 -48.56 18.58
N ARG A 28 -38.10 -48.21 18.72
CA ARG A 28 -38.61 -47.33 19.80
C ARG A 28 -39.78 -47.99 20.52
N LEU A 29 -39.58 -48.36 21.77
CA LEU A 29 -40.58 -49.06 22.59
C LEU A 29 -40.93 -48.22 23.82
N HIS A 30 -42.23 -48.02 24.06
CA HIS A 30 -42.71 -47.24 25.21
C HIS A 30 -43.79 -47.98 25.98
N SER A 31 -43.93 -47.63 27.27
CA SER A 31 -45.06 -48.00 28.12
C SER A 31 -45.31 -49.52 28.18
N GLY A 32 -44.28 -50.28 28.56
CA GLY A 32 -44.35 -51.74 28.71
C GLY A 32 -44.41 -52.54 27.40
N ALA A 33 -44.18 -51.92 26.24
CA ALA A 33 -44.13 -52.63 24.96
C ALA A 33 -42.97 -53.64 24.90
N THR A 34 -43.18 -54.75 24.19
CA THR A 34 -42.21 -55.85 24.04
C THR A 34 -41.96 -56.16 22.57
N LEU A 35 -40.69 -56.18 22.15
CA LEU A 35 -40.28 -56.62 20.81
C LEU A 35 -39.33 -57.81 20.92
N THR A 36 -39.62 -58.88 20.18
CA THR A 36 -38.75 -60.05 20.05
C THR A 36 -38.23 -60.15 18.62
N LEU A 37 -36.90 -60.13 18.46
CA LEU A 37 -36.24 -60.37 17.19
C LEU A 37 -35.83 -61.86 17.07
N LEU A 38 -36.03 -62.47 15.90
CA LEU A 38 -35.70 -63.88 15.65
C LEU A 38 -34.31 -64.05 15.03
N GLU A 39 -33.78 -65.28 15.06
CA GLU A 39 -32.48 -65.63 14.48
C GLU A 39 -32.32 -65.15 13.02
N GLY A 40 -31.11 -64.69 12.68
CA GLY A 40 -30.76 -64.14 11.37
C GLY A 40 -30.55 -62.62 11.34
N VAL A 41 -31.03 -61.88 12.35
CA VAL A 41 -30.75 -60.45 12.52
C VAL A 41 -29.31 -60.26 12.99
N THR A 42 -28.51 -59.48 12.25
CA THR A 42 -27.10 -59.23 12.57
C THR A 42 -26.82 -57.82 13.07
N SER A 43 -27.71 -56.85 12.82
CA SER A 43 -27.55 -55.47 13.25
C SER A 43 -28.87 -54.80 13.59
N VAL A 44 -28.83 -53.94 14.61
CA VAL A 44 -29.93 -53.06 15.00
C VAL A 44 -29.41 -51.62 15.04
N GLY A 45 -30.15 -50.69 14.44
CA GLY A 45 -29.80 -49.27 14.40
C GLY A 45 -29.91 -48.59 15.77
N TYR A 46 -30.77 -47.58 15.88
CA TYR A 46 -31.03 -46.89 17.14
C TYR A 46 -32.04 -47.68 17.99
N VAL A 47 -31.78 -47.86 19.28
CA VAL A 47 -32.69 -48.49 20.23
C VAL A 47 -33.09 -47.46 21.29
N SER A 48 -34.39 -47.23 21.46
CA SER A 48 -34.94 -46.39 22.53
C SER A 48 -36.03 -47.12 23.29
N LEU A 49 -35.77 -47.38 24.57
CA LEU A 49 -36.72 -48.06 25.47
C LEU A 49 -37.09 -47.12 26.61
N ASP A 50 -38.37 -47.08 26.93
CA ASP A 50 -38.91 -46.18 27.94
C ASP A 50 -40.07 -46.85 28.71
N SER A 51 -40.25 -46.45 29.97
CA SER A 51 -41.39 -46.78 30.82
C SER A 51 -41.62 -48.30 30.92
N GLY A 52 -40.57 -49.03 31.31
CA GLY A 52 -40.60 -50.49 31.50
C GLY A 52 -40.67 -51.33 30.22
N ALA A 53 -40.41 -50.75 29.04
CA ALA A 53 -40.34 -51.51 27.79
C ALA A 53 -39.17 -52.52 27.76
N THR A 54 -39.35 -53.62 27.02
CA THR A 54 -38.37 -54.73 26.91
C THR A 54 -38.09 -55.07 25.45
N LEU A 55 -36.81 -55.22 25.09
CA LEU A 55 -36.36 -55.68 23.78
C LEU A 55 -35.49 -56.93 23.95
N THR A 56 -35.85 -58.02 23.27
CA THR A 56 -35.06 -59.26 23.25
C THR A 56 -34.37 -59.42 21.90
N LEU A 57 -33.04 -59.49 21.91
CA LEU A 57 -32.19 -59.66 20.74
C LEU A 57 -31.69 -61.11 20.63
N PRO A 58 -31.56 -61.68 19.41
CA PRO A 58 -31.01 -63.02 19.20
C PRO A 58 -29.46 -63.01 19.22
N GLU A 59 -28.85 -64.17 19.50
CA GLU A 59 -27.38 -64.35 19.57
C GLU A 59 -26.62 -63.95 18.28
N GLY A 60 -27.31 -63.89 17.13
CA GLY A 60 -26.71 -63.51 15.85
C GLY A 60 -26.42 -62.01 15.68
N VAL A 61 -26.87 -61.15 16.61
CA VAL A 61 -26.64 -59.69 16.54
C VAL A 61 -25.19 -59.39 16.91
N THR A 62 -24.46 -58.75 16.01
CA THR A 62 -23.04 -58.40 16.22
C THR A 62 -22.82 -56.92 16.51
N SER A 63 -23.77 -56.05 16.11
CA SER A 63 -23.71 -54.62 16.40
C SER A 63 -25.07 -54.02 16.76
N VAL A 64 -25.04 -53.12 17.74
CA VAL A 64 -26.15 -52.24 18.08
C VAL A 64 -25.64 -50.80 17.94
N GLY A 65 -26.40 -49.95 17.27
CA GLY A 65 -26.05 -48.53 17.11
C GLY A 65 -26.17 -47.76 18.43
N TYR A 66 -26.96 -46.70 18.43
CA TYR A 66 -27.17 -45.88 19.62
C TYR A 66 -28.22 -46.52 20.54
N VAL A 67 -27.98 -46.56 21.85
CA VAL A 67 -28.93 -47.09 22.83
C VAL A 67 -29.36 -45.99 23.81
N ARG A 68 -30.67 -45.72 23.86
CA ARG A 68 -31.33 -44.84 24.83
C ARG A 68 -32.24 -45.65 25.74
N LEU A 69 -32.02 -45.64 27.05
CA LEU A 69 -32.92 -46.27 28.02
C LEU A 69 -33.39 -45.25 29.04
N ASP A 70 -34.67 -45.26 29.38
CA ASP A 70 -35.28 -44.34 30.34
C ASP A 70 -36.30 -45.05 31.24
N SER A 71 -36.58 -44.45 32.39
CA SER A 71 -37.72 -44.75 33.27
C SER A 71 -37.90 -46.26 33.56
N GLY A 72 -36.83 -46.88 34.08
CA GLY A 72 -36.81 -48.30 34.45
C GLY A 72 -36.79 -49.30 33.28
N ALA A 73 -36.54 -48.84 32.04
CA ALA A 73 -36.35 -49.74 30.91
C ALA A 73 -35.15 -50.68 31.12
N THR A 74 -35.27 -51.91 30.62
CA THR A 74 -34.22 -52.94 30.73
C THR A 74 -33.85 -53.47 29.35
N LEU A 75 -32.55 -53.52 29.06
CA LEU A 75 -32.00 -54.15 27.87
C LEU A 75 -30.86 -55.09 28.26
N THR A 76 -30.89 -56.30 27.72
CA THR A 76 -29.79 -57.27 27.84
C THR A 76 -29.27 -57.56 26.44
N LEU A 77 -27.99 -57.29 26.20
CA LEU A 77 -27.36 -57.61 24.93
C LEU A 77 -26.83 -59.06 24.95
N PRO A 78 -27.00 -59.83 23.87
CA PRO A 78 -26.50 -61.21 23.77
C PRO A 78 -24.98 -61.27 23.61
N GLU A 79 -24.39 -62.46 23.80
CA GLU A 79 -22.93 -62.65 23.81
C GLU A 79 -22.28 -62.34 22.45
N GLY A 80 -23.04 -62.47 21.36
CA GLY A 80 -22.58 -62.18 19.99
C GLY A 80 -22.32 -60.70 19.69
N VAL A 81 -22.77 -59.76 20.53
CA VAL A 81 -22.59 -58.31 20.29
C VAL A 81 -21.15 -57.92 20.57
N THR A 82 -20.46 -57.39 19.56
CA THR A 82 -19.05 -56.99 19.66
C THR A 82 -18.85 -55.48 19.68
N SER A 83 -19.84 -54.72 19.19
CA SER A 83 -19.80 -53.26 19.11
C SER A 83 -21.15 -52.65 19.50
N VAL A 84 -21.09 -51.67 20.39
CA VAL A 84 -22.21 -50.82 20.76
C VAL A 84 -21.83 -49.37 20.46
N GLY A 85 -22.72 -48.62 19.81
CA GLY A 85 -22.54 -47.19 19.60
C GLY A 85 -22.67 -46.39 20.90
N ASN A 86 -23.19 -45.17 20.81
CA ASN A 86 -23.32 -44.31 21.98
C ASN A 86 -24.44 -44.81 22.91
N LEU A 87 -24.22 -44.68 24.21
CA LEU A 87 -25.12 -45.10 25.28
C LEU A 87 -25.70 -43.89 26.00
N SER A 88 -26.99 -43.94 26.28
CA SER A 88 -27.65 -42.94 27.12
C SER A 88 -28.69 -43.57 28.03
N LEU A 89 -28.42 -43.57 29.34
CA LEU A 89 -29.30 -44.16 30.35
C LEU A 89 -29.80 -43.10 31.32
N TYR A 90 -31.09 -43.13 31.60
CA TYR A 90 -31.79 -42.19 32.47
C TYR A 90 -32.68 -42.94 33.48
N SER A 91 -32.97 -42.29 34.61
CA SER A 91 -34.09 -42.63 35.52
C SER A 91 -34.18 -44.13 35.90
N GLY A 92 -33.08 -44.69 36.44
CA GLY A 92 -33.05 -46.08 36.92
C GLY A 92 -33.11 -47.16 35.84
N ALA A 93 -32.85 -46.82 34.58
CA ALA A 93 -32.69 -47.79 33.49
C ALA A 93 -31.51 -48.74 33.74
N THR A 94 -31.63 -49.99 33.27
CA THR A 94 -30.62 -51.04 33.42
C THR A 94 -30.20 -51.57 32.04
N LEU A 95 -28.90 -51.52 31.74
CA LEU A 95 -28.29 -52.13 30.56
C LEU A 95 -27.28 -53.18 31.00
N THR A 96 -27.46 -54.42 30.54
CA THR A 96 -26.49 -55.49 30.76
C THR A 96 -25.71 -55.73 29.46
N LEU A 97 -24.40 -55.50 29.52
CA LEU A 97 -23.45 -55.82 28.46
C LEU A 97 -22.72 -57.12 28.83
N LEU A 98 -22.55 -58.03 27.87
CA LEU A 98 -21.83 -59.30 28.06
C LEU A 98 -20.39 -59.20 27.52
N GLU A 99 -19.55 -60.18 27.87
CA GLU A 99 -18.08 -60.15 27.66
C GLU A 99 -17.62 -59.96 26.21
N GLY A 100 -18.48 -60.23 25.22
CA GLY A 100 -18.16 -60.08 23.79
C GLY A 100 -17.99 -58.63 23.31
N VAL A 101 -18.47 -57.63 24.06
CA VAL A 101 -18.41 -56.21 23.66
C VAL A 101 -16.99 -55.66 23.83
N THR A 102 -16.39 -55.21 22.73
CA THR A 102 -15.02 -54.68 22.69
C THR A 102 -14.94 -53.19 22.39
N SER A 103 -16.05 -52.60 21.92
CA SER A 103 -16.16 -51.19 21.58
C SER A 103 -17.47 -50.63 22.09
N VAL A 104 -17.38 -49.52 22.82
CA VAL A 104 -18.51 -48.70 23.26
C VAL A 104 -18.23 -47.26 22.84
N GLY A 105 -19.21 -46.59 22.26
CA GLY A 105 -19.10 -45.18 21.90
C GLY A 105 -19.15 -44.26 23.11
N ASP A 106 -19.76 -43.08 22.95
CA ASP A 106 -19.92 -42.12 24.04
C ASP A 106 -20.94 -42.59 25.07
N VAL A 107 -20.67 -42.38 26.35
CA VAL A 107 -21.53 -42.80 27.45
C VAL A 107 -22.09 -41.57 28.16
N SER A 108 -23.42 -41.46 28.20
CA SER A 108 -24.14 -40.43 28.95
C SER A 108 -25.07 -41.07 29.98
N LEU A 109 -24.89 -40.82 31.27
CA LEU A 109 -25.75 -41.33 32.33
C LEU A 109 -26.32 -40.17 33.14
N ASP A 110 -27.58 -40.27 33.54
CA ASP A 110 -28.24 -39.23 34.33
C ASP A 110 -29.29 -39.85 35.28
N SER A 111 -29.71 -39.07 36.27
CA SER A 111 -30.81 -39.39 37.20
C SER A 111 -30.64 -40.75 37.88
N GLY A 112 -29.46 -40.99 38.47
CA GLY A 112 -29.13 -42.21 39.21
C GLY A 112 -28.88 -43.46 38.36
N ALA A 113 -28.77 -43.33 37.03
CA ALA A 113 -28.43 -44.45 36.16
C ALA A 113 -27.05 -45.06 36.51
N THR A 114 -26.95 -46.39 36.46
CA THR A 114 -25.71 -47.13 36.74
C THR A 114 -25.32 -47.98 35.54
N LEU A 115 -24.03 -47.96 35.16
CA LEU A 115 -23.49 -48.78 34.09
C LEU A 115 -22.10 -49.33 34.47
N THR A 116 -21.88 -50.61 34.17
CA THR A 116 -20.57 -51.26 34.23
C THR A 116 -20.24 -51.73 32.82
N LEU A 117 -19.09 -51.31 32.28
CA LEU A 117 -18.64 -51.77 30.96
C LEU A 117 -17.86 -53.09 31.09
N PRO A 118 -17.94 -54.00 30.11
CA PRO A 118 -17.29 -55.32 30.17
C PRO A 118 -15.78 -55.23 29.86
N GLU A 119 -15.01 -56.20 30.37
CA GLU A 119 -13.54 -56.26 30.30
C GLU A 119 -12.94 -56.14 28.88
N GLY A 120 -13.70 -56.45 27.84
CA GLY A 120 -13.26 -56.32 26.44
C GLY A 120 -13.10 -54.89 25.94
N VAL A 121 -13.63 -53.88 26.64
CA VAL A 121 -13.57 -52.46 26.24
C VAL A 121 -12.22 -51.86 26.57
N THR A 122 -11.55 -51.27 25.57
CA THR A 122 -10.16 -50.78 25.69
C THR A 122 -10.00 -49.25 25.65
N SER A 123 -11.04 -48.53 25.24
CA SER A 123 -11.07 -47.06 25.22
C SER A 123 -12.51 -46.55 25.30
N VAL A 124 -12.70 -45.36 25.86
CA VAL A 124 -13.98 -44.65 25.87
C VAL A 124 -13.73 -43.21 25.44
N GLY A 125 -14.49 -42.75 24.44
CA GLY A 125 -14.36 -41.42 23.86
C GLY A 125 -14.82 -40.34 24.83
N TYR A 126 -16.14 -40.23 25.01
CA TYR A 126 -16.76 -39.21 25.84
C TYR A 126 -17.60 -39.83 26.96
N VAL A 127 -17.39 -39.40 28.20
CA VAL A 127 -18.14 -39.79 29.39
C VAL A 127 -18.83 -38.57 29.97
N SER A 128 -20.15 -38.64 30.15
CA SER A 128 -20.98 -37.57 30.70
C SER A 128 -21.93 -38.10 31.77
N LEU A 129 -21.72 -37.76 33.04
CA LEU A 129 -22.50 -38.28 34.15
C LEU A 129 -23.13 -37.13 34.95
N TYR A 130 -24.44 -37.22 35.18
CA TYR A 130 -25.23 -36.19 35.85
C TYR A 130 -26.09 -36.81 36.97
N SER A 131 -26.51 -35.96 37.91
CA SER A 131 -27.56 -36.26 38.91
C SER A 131 -27.44 -37.63 39.59
N GLY A 132 -26.28 -37.90 40.22
CA GLY A 132 -26.02 -39.15 40.96
C GLY A 132 -25.78 -40.40 40.11
N ALA A 133 -25.57 -40.26 38.80
CA ALA A 133 -25.24 -41.39 37.93
C ALA A 133 -23.86 -42.01 38.24
N THR A 134 -23.71 -43.31 37.99
CA THR A 134 -22.49 -44.08 38.29
C THR A 134 -22.00 -44.87 37.08
N LEU A 135 -20.73 -44.68 36.69
CA LEU A 135 -20.05 -45.47 35.66
C LEU A 135 -18.79 -46.13 36.22
N THR A 136 -18.64 -47.44 35.99
CA THR A 136 -17.39 -48.17 36.27
C THR A 136 -16.76 -48.62 34.96
N LEU A 137 -15.52 -48.17 34.70
CA LEU A 137 -14.73 -48.59 33.54
C LEU A 137 -13.88 -49.84 33.87
N PRO A 138 -13.70 -50.76 32.93
CA PRO A 138 -12.96 -52.01 33.11
C PRO A 138 -11.45 -51.84 32.96
N GLU A 139 -10.67 -52.78 33.51
CA GLU A 139 -9.20 -52.73 33.57
C GLU A 139 -8.51 -52.62 32.20
N GLY A 140 -9.19 -53.03 31.12
CA GLY A 140 -8.69 -52.91 29.74
C GLY A 140 -8.59 -51.47 29.21
N VAL A 141 -9.23 -50.49 29.85
CA VAL A 141 -9.25 -49.09 29.38
C VAL A 141 -7.93 -48.39 29.69
N THR A 142 -7.25 -47.89 28.65
CA THR A 142 -5.93 -47.24 28.77
C THR A 142 -5.95 -45.72 28.59
N SER A 143 -7.03 -45.17 28.02
CA SER A 143 -7.20 -43.73 27.79
C SER A 143 -8.68 -43.34 27.80
N VAL A 144 -8.97 -42.16 28.33
CA VAL A 144 -10.31 -41.55 28.29
C VAL A 144 -10.24 -40.19 27.62
N GLY A 145 -11.02 -39.97 26.57
CA GLY A 145 -10.95 -38.73 25.77
C GLY A 145 -11.48 -37.52 26.52
N TYR A 146 -12.73 -37.59 26.98
CA TYR A 146 -13.41 -36.49 27.66
C TYR A 146 -14.26 -37.02 28.83
N VAL A 147 -14.19 -36.36 29.98
CA VAL A 147 -14.97 -36.65 31.18
C VAL A 147 -15.74 -35.41 31.58
N SER A 148 -17.06 -35.51 31.77
CA SER A 148 -17.89 -34.47 32.39
C SER A 148 -18.73 -35.05 33.50
N LEU A 149 -18.53 -34.55 34.71
CA LEU A 149 -19.29 -34.96 35.90
C LEU A 149 -20.01 -33.76 36.52
N ASP A 150 -21.26 -33.97 36.91
CA ASP A 150 -22.08 -32.96 37.57
C ASP A 150 -22.97 -33.59 38.66
N SER A 151 -23.37 -32.78 39.64
CA SER A 151 -24.45 -33.07 40.59
C SER A 151 -24.36 -34.46 41.26
N GLY A 152 -23.21 -34.76 41.89
CA GLY A 152 -23.00 -35.99 42.66
C GLY A 152 -22.76 -37.27 41.84
N ALA A 153 -22.49 -37.16 40.54
CA ALA A 153 -22.11 -38.28 39.70
C ALA A 153 -20.76 -38.91 40.11
N THR A 154 -20.62 -40.22 39.91
CA THR A 154 -19.42 -41.00 40.26
C THR A 154 -18.87 -41.74 39.04
N LEU A 155 -17.58 -41.51 38.73
CA LEU A 155 -16.83 -42.25 37.73
C LEU A 155 -15.66 -42.98 38.39
N THR A 156 -15.59 -44.30 38.19
CA THR A 156 -14.44 -45.11 38.61
C THR A 156 -13.57 -45.41 37.40
N LEU A 157 -12.33 -44.94 37.43
CA LEU A 157 -11.28 -45.21 36.43
C LEU A 157 -10.40 -46.38 36.90
N PRO A 158 -9.97 -47.28 35.99
CA PRO A 158 -9.05 -48.37 36.33
C PRO A 158 -7.59 -47.88 36.40
N GLU A 159 -6.74 -48.63 37.11
CA GLU A 159 -5.32 -48.28 37.28
C GLU A 159 -4.53 -48.26 35.97
N GLY A 160 -5.02 -48.95 34.93
CA GLY A 160 -4.41 -49.00 33.59
C GLY A 160 -4.52 -47.71 32.76
N VAL A 161 -5.28 -46.69 33.21
CA VAL A 161 -5.42 -45.42 32.49
C VAL A 161 -4.12 -44.62 32.56
N THR A 162 -3.59 -44.26 31.40
CA THR A 162 -2.32 -43.50 31.28
C THR A 162 -2.52 -42.05 30.86
N SER A 163 -3.67 -41.72 30.28
CA SER A 163 -3.98 -40.37 29.80
C SER A 163 -5.47 -40.05 29.88
N VAL A 164 -5.77 -38.80 30.24
CA VAL A 164 -7.13 -38.24 30.24
C VAL A 164 -7.12 -36.92 29.46
N GLY A 165 -7.92 -36.83 28.40
CA GLY A 165 -7.84 -35.71 27.46
C GLY A 165 -8.46 -34.41 27.95
N TYR A 166 -9.71 -34.43 28.43
CA TYR A 166 -10.39 -33.25 28.96
C TYR A 166 -11.24 -33.64 30.16
N VAL A 167 -11.21 -32.84 31.23
CA VAL A 167 -12.03 -33.06 32.43
C VAL A 167 -12.85 -31.82 32.75
N ARG A 168 -14.18 -31.98 32.78
CA ARG A 168 -15.15 -30.99 33.25
C ARG A 168 -15.79 -31.48 34.54
N LEU A 169 -15.72 -30.71 35.62
CA LEU A 169 -16.44 -31.00 36.86
C LEU A 169 -17.27 -29.79 37.27
N ASP A 170 -18.50 -30.01 37.71
CA ASP A 170 -19.41 -28.94 38.13
C ASP A 170 -20.25 -29.37 39.35
N SER A 171 -20.91 -28.41 40.00
CA SER A 171 -21.83 -28.59 41.12
C SER A 171 -21.31 -29.52 42.24
N GLY A 172 -20.06 -29.33 42.66
CA GLY A 172 -19.43 -30.13 43.71
C GLY A 172 -19.05 -31.56 43.30
N ALA A 173 -19.01 -31.87 42.00
CA ALA A 173 -18.52 -33.17 41.51
C ALA A 173 -17.06 -33.41 41.92
N THR A 174 -16.75 -34.67 42.22
CA THR A 174 -15.41 -35.12 42.63
C THR A 174 -14.89 -36.20 41.70
N LEU A 175 -13.63 -36.08 41.28
CA LEU A 175 -12.93 -37.12 40.51
C LEU A 175 -11.54 -37.35 41.09
N THR A 176 -11.14 -38.62 41.18
CA THR A 176 -9.76 -39.03 41.50
C THR A 176 -9.18 -39.74 40.29
N LEU A 177 -8.04 -39.26 39.78
CA LEU A 177 -7.31 -39.95 38.72
C LEU A 177 -6.38 -41.02 39.32
N PRO A 178 -6.22 -42.18 38.67
CA PRO A 178 -5.34 -43.26 39.15
C PRO A 178 -3.86 -42.92 39.00
N GLU A 179 -2.98 -43.65 39.72
CA GLU A 179 -1.53 -43.41 39.76
C GLU A 179 -0.85 -43.57 38.39
N GLY A 180 -1.43 -44.36 37.49
CA GLY A 180 -0.91 -44.59 36.14
C GLY A 180 -0.98 -43.39 35.19
N VAL A 181 -1.69 -42.31 35.54
CA VAL A 181 -1.92 -41.16 34.66
C VAL A 181 -0.68 -40.28 34.59
N THR A 182 -0.11 -40.14 33.39
CA THR A 182 1.12 -39.35 33.16
C THR A 182 0.86 -38.01 32.48
N SER A 183 -0.26 -37.89 31.79
CA SER A 183 -0.65 -36.69 31.05
C SER A 183 -2.15 -36.43 31.20
N VAL A 184 -2.48 -35.21 31.60
CA VAL A 184 -3.84 -34.70 31.68
C VAL A 184 -3.93 -33.51 30.74
N GLY A 185 -4.91 -33.53 29.83
CA GLY A 185 -5.11 -32.37 28.95
C GLY A 185 -5.84 -31.25 29.70
N ASN A 186 -6.92 -30.73 29.14
CA ASN A 186 -7.54 -29.52 29.66
C ASN A 186 -8.49 -29.81 30.83
N LEU A 187 -8.49 -28.92 31.82
CA LEU A 187 -9.24 -29.02 33.05
C LEU A 187 -10.23 -27.85 33.16
N SER A 188 -11.46 -28.13 33.55
CA SER A 188 -12.47 -27.11 33.81
C SER A 188 -13.34 -27.48 35.01
N LEU A 189 -13.12 -26.80 36.13
CA LEU A 189 -13.83 -27.06 37.39
C LEU A 189 -14.67 -25.83 37.78
N TYR A 190 -15.92 -26.08 38.15
CA TYR A 190 -16.89 -25.05 38.51
C TYR A 190 -17.58 -25.39 39.83
N SER A 191 -18.17 -24.38 40.47
CA SER A 191 -19.14 -24.54 41.57
C SER A 191 -18.69 -25.48 42.70
N GLY A 192 -17.46 -25.29 43.20
CA GLY A 192 -16.89 -26.09 44.29
C GLY A 192 -16.50 -27.54 43.92
N ALA A 193 -16.40 -27.87 42.63
CA ALA A 193 -15.89 -29.16 42.19
C ALA A 193 -14.42 -29.39 42.61
N THR A 194 -14.04 -30.66 42.79
CA THR A 194 -12.71 -31.07 43.24
C THR A 194 -12.13 -32.19 42.36
N LEU A 195 -10.90 -32.01 41.89
CA LEU A 195 -10.14 -33.04 41.17
C LEU A 195 -8.89 -33.41 41.97
N THR A 196 -8.71 -34.71 42.23
CA THR A 196 -7.51 -35.24 42.86
C THR A 196 -6.63 -35.88 41.79
N LEU A 197 -5.41 -35.36 41.65
CA LEU A 197 -4.36 -35.88 40.80
C LEU A 197 -3.32 -36.58 41.68
N LEU A 198 -2.84 -37.75 41.28
CA LEU A 198 -1.84 -38.52 42.01
C LEU A 198 -0.42 -38.33 41.45
N GLU A 199 0.59 -38.80 42.18
CA GLU A 199 1.99 -38.74 41.77
C GLU A 199 2.20 -39.46 40.42
N GLY A 200 2.94 -38.83 39.49
CA GLY A 200 3.20 -39.38 38.14
C GLY A 200 2.73 -38.50 36.98
N VAL A 201 1.83 -37.54 37.23
CA VAL A 201 1.42 -36.54 36.23
C VAL A 201 2.57 -35.58 35.94
N THR A 202 2.98 -35.50 34.68
CA THR A 202 4.14 -34.67 34.26
C THR A 202 3.74 -33.40 33.51
N SER A 203 2.56 -33.38 32.90
CA SER A 203 2.03 -32.26 32.13
C SER A 203 0.53 -32.10 32.36
N VAL A 204 0.09 -30.86 32.57
CA VAL A 204 -1.31 -30.47 32.56
C VAL A 204 -1.55 -29.46 31.45
N GLY A 205 -2.63 -29.62 30.68
CA GLY A 205 -3.04 -28.66 29.65
C GLY A 205 -3.56 -27.35 30.25
N ASP A 206 -4.58 -26.78 29.60
CA ASP A 206 -5.20 -25.54 30.07
C ASP A 206 -6.08 -25.80 31.30
N VAL A 207 -6.03 -24.93 32.30
CA VAL A 207 -6.77 -25.04 33.55
C VAL A 207 -7.73 -23.85 33.68
N SER A 208 -9.03 -24.12 33.75
CA SER A 208 -10.06 -23.12 34.01
C SER A 208 -10.79 -23.44 35.32
N LEU A 209 -10.69 -22.60 36.34
CA LEU A 209 -11.39 -22.77 37.61
C LEU A 209 -12.30 -21.56 37.88
N ASP A 210 -13.51 -21.81 38.36
CA ASP A 210 -14.49 -20.76 38.62
C ASP A 210 -15.35 -21.10 39.85
N SER A 211 -15.97 -20.09 40.44
CA SER A 211 -17.04 -20.21 41.44
C SER A 211 -16.63 -21.08 42.64
N GLY A 212 -15.47 -20.74 43.20
CA GLY A 212 -14.90 -21.42 44.38
C GLY A 212 -14.30 -22.81 44.12
N ALA A 213 -14.12 -23.23 42.87
CA ALA A 213 -13.43 -24.47 42.55
C ALA A 213 -11.97 -24.46 43.03
N THR A 214 -11.48 -25.62 43.48
CA THR A 214 -10.12 -25.76 44.02
C THR A 214 -9.35 -26.89 43.35
N LEU A 215 -8.10 -26.63 42.97
CA LEU A 215 -7.20 -27.62 42.40
C LEU A 215 -5.79 -27.48 43.00
N THR A 216 -5.20 -28.61 43.40
CA THR A 216 -3.78 -28.71 43.77
C THR A 216 -3.13 -29.67 42.82
N LEU A 217 -2.09 -29.22 42.11
CA LEU A 217 -1.33 -30.10 41.21
C LEU A 217 -0.26 -30.88 42.01
N PRO A 218 0.01 -32.15 41.67
CA PRO A 218 0.93 -33.00 42.40
C PRO A 218 2.39 -32.72 42.00
N GLU A 219 3.32 -33.02 42.90
CA GLU A 219 4.76 -32.99 42.62
C GLU A 219 5.10 -33.79 41.35
N GLY A 220 6.00 -33.25 40.52
CA GLY A 220 6.41 -33.85 39.24
C GLY A 220 5.78 -33.22 37.97
N VAL A 221 4.78 -32.34 38.12
CA VAL A 221 4.29 -31.53 37.00
C VAL A 221 5.35 -30.51 36.60
N THR A 222 5.76 -30.52 35.33
CA THR A 222 6.84 -29.65 34.81
C THR A 222 6.34 -28.48 33.99
N SER A 223 5.13 -28.58 33.43
CA SER A 223 4.51 -27.55 32.60
C SER A 223 2.99 -27.52 32.78
N VAL A 224 2.44 -26.30 32.82
CA VAL A 224 1.00 -26.03 32.79
C VAL A 224 0.68 -25.10 31.63
N GLY A 225 -0.42 -25.35 30.92
CA GLY A 225 -0.89 -24.52 29.81
C GLY A 225 -1.44 -23.16 30.25
N TYR A 226 -2.50 -22.70 29.60
CA TYR A 226 -3.22 -21.49 29.98
C TYR A 226 -3.96 -21.69 31.31
N VAL A 227 -3.85 -20.74 32.23
CA VAL A 227 -4.56 -20.76 33.52
C VAL A 227 -5.56 -19.62 33.59
N ARG A 228 -6.84 -19.95 33.76
CA ARG A 228 -7.93 -19.00 33.99
C ARG A 228 -8.59 -19.28 35.34
N LEU A 229 -8.59 -18.31 36.24
CA LEU A 229 -9.23 -18.41 37.56
C LEU A 229 -10.22 -17.26 37.76
N ASP A 230 -11.42 -17.57 38.24
CA ASP A 230 -12.49 -16.59 38.47
C ASP A 230 -13.25 -16.87 39.78
N SER A 231 -13.92 -15.85 40.30
CA SER A 231 -14.95 -15.93 41.35
C SER A 231 -14.58 -16.80 42.55
N GLY A 232 -13.43 -16.50 43.18
CA GLY A 232 -12.94 -17.18 44.38
C GLY A 232 -12.26 -18.54 44.14
N ALA A 233 -12.01 -18.92 42.88
CA ALA A 233 -11.31 -20.17 42.57
C ALA A 233 -9.85 -20.17 43.06
N THR A 234 -9.33 -21.35 43.40
CA THR A 234 -7.96 -21.51 43.94
C THR A 234 -7.17 -22.58 43.18
N LEU A 235 -5.99 -22.22 42.69
CA LEU A 235 -5.02 -23.15 42.10
C LEU A 235 -3.69 -23.09 42.85
N THR A 236 -3.16 -24.26 43.22
CA THR A 236 -1.80 -24.40 43.79
C THR A 236 -0.93 -25.23 42.85
N LEU A 237 0.17 -24.63 42.39
CA LEU A 237 1.20 -25.31 41.58
C LEU A 237 2.34 -25.82 42.48
N PRO A 238 2.86 -27.04 42.26
CA PRO A 238 3.92 -27.65 43.07
C PRO A 238 5.30 -27.05 42.76
N GLU A 239 6.29 -27.41 43.57
CA GLU A 239 7.70 -27.16 43.26
C GLU A 239 8.09 -27.94 41.98
N GLY A 240 8.91 -27.33 41.11
CA GLY A 240 9.39 -27.98 39.88
C GLY A 240 8.60 -27.69 38.59
N VAL A 241 7.50 -26.93 38.65
CA VAL A 241 6.90 -26.35 37.43
C VAL A 241 7.87 -25.33 36.87
N THR A 242 8.35 -25.54 35.64
CA THR A 242 9.37 -24.67 35.02
C THR A 242 8.78 -23.61 34.10
N SER A 243 7.63 -23.89 33.52
CA SER A 243 6.92 -23.03 32.57
C SER A 243 5.43 -23.04 32.84
N VAL A 244 4.85 -21.85 32.93
CA VAL A 244 3.41 -21.63 32.96
C VAL A 244 3.04 -20.82 31.72
N GLY A 245 1.97 -21.22 31.03
CA GLY A 245 1.44 -20.47 29.90
C GLY A 245 0.87 -19.11 30.31
N ASN A 246 -0.13 -18.65 29.57
CA ASN A 246 -0.80 -17.39 29.88
C ASN A 246 -1.61 -17.52 31.19
N LEU A 247 -1.71 -16.43 31.95
CA LEU A 247 -2.44 -16.35 33.21
C LEU A 247 -3.60 -15.35 33.07
N SER A 248 -4.77 -15.70 33.56
CA SER A 248 -5.90 -14.78 33.69
C SER A 248 -6.62 -14.98 35.02
N LEU A 249 -6.53 -14.00 35.91
CA LEU A 249 -7.17 -14.05 37.23
C LEU A 249 -8.21 -12.92 37.37
N TYR A 250 -9.38 -13.29 37.87
CA TYR A 250 -10.53 -12.40 38.08
C TYR A 250 -11.08 -12.57 39.50
N SER A 251 -11.72 -11.53 40.03
CA SER A 251 -12.65 -11.55 41.17
C SER A 251 -12.33 -12.55 42.29
N GLY A 252 -11.38 -12.21 43.17
CA GLY A 252 -11.07 -13.01 44.38
C GLY A 252 -10.40 -14.36 44.12
N ALA A 253 -10.01 -14.67 42.88
CA ALA A 253 -9.22 -15.85 42.55
C ALA A 253 -7.83 -15.82 43.21
N THR A 254 -7.32 -16.99 43.58
CA THR A 254 -6.00 -17.18 44.20
C THR A 254 -5.17 -18.18 43.40
N LEU A 255 -4.00 -17.76 42.93
CA LEU A 255 -2.98 -18.64 42.34
C LEU A 255 -1.75 -18.66 43.25
N THR A 256 -1.36 -19.85 43.70
CA THR A 256 -0.10 -20.05 44.42
C THR A 256 0.93 -20.69 43.49
N LEU A 257 2.03 -19.99 43.27
CA LEU A 257 3.19 -20.42 42.51
C LEU A 257 4.34 -20.69 43.49
N LEU A 258 4.91 -21.90 43.48
CA LEU A 258 6.07 -22.27 44.28
C LEU A 258 7.38 -22.06 43.49
N GLU A 259 8.52 -22.18 44.18
CA GLU A 259 9.84 -21.96 43.59
C GLU A 259 10.11 -22.91 42.39
N GLY A 260 10.77 -22.40 41.35
CA GLY A 260 11.18 -23.18 40.17
C GLY A 260 10.58 -22.72 38.83
N VAL A 261 9.57 -21.84 38.84
CA VAL A 261 9.00 -21.24 37.62
C VAL A 261 10.00 -20.26 37.01
N THR A 262 10.41 -20.48 35.76
CA THR A 262 11.41 -19.66 35.08
C THR A 262 10.82 -18.71 34.04
N SER A 263 9.64 -19.06 33.49
CA SER A 263 8.94 -18.29 32.48
C SER A 263 7.44 -18.34 32.73
N VAL A 264 6.81 -17.17 32.62
CA VAL A 264 5.35 -17.00 32.61
C VAL A 264 4.98 -16.32 31.30
N GLY A 265 3.91 -16.79 30.65
CA GLY A 265 3.37 -16.16 29.45
C GLY A 265 2.76 -14.77 29.72
N ASP A 266 1.69 -14.45 29.01
CA ASP A 266 0.96 -13.20 29.22
C ASP A 266 0.15 -13.27 30.52
N VAL A 267 0.12 -12.17 31.28
CA VAL A 267 -0.59 -12.06 32.56
C VAL A 267 -1.71 -11.04 32.44
N SER A 268 -2.96 -11.45 32.65
CA SER A 268 -4.13 -10.58 32.70
C SER A 268 -4.79 -10.65 34.09
N LEU A 269 -4.81 -9.56 34.84
CA LEU A 269 -5.48 -9.48 36.14
C LEU A 269 -6.58 -8.41 36.10
N ASP A 270 -7.73 -8.70 36.70
CA ASP A 270 -8.88 -7.78 36.69
C ASP A 270 -9.70 -7.92 37.99
N SER A 271 -10.54 -6.92 38.28
CA SER A 271 -11.52 -6.91 39.36
C SER A 271 -10.90 -7.19 40.74
N GLY A 272 -9.80 -6.49 41.05
CA GLY A 272 -9.09 -6.59 42.32
C GLY A 272 -8.24 -7.86 42.49
N ALA A 273 -8.03 -8.65 41.43
CA ALA A 273 -7.17 -9.83 41.50
C ALA A 273 -5.72 -9.47 41.87
N THR A 274 -5.11 -10.27 42.75
CA THR A 274 -3.73 -10.09 43.24
C THR A 274 -2.88 -11.28 42.87
N LEU A 275 -1.71 -11.05 42.28
CA LEU A 275 -0.73 -12.08 41.96
C LEU A 275 0.68 -11.65 42.39
N THR A 276 1.42 -12.56 43.02
CA THR A 276 2.85 -12.43 43.29
C THR A 276 3.56 -13.57 42.59
N LEU A 277 4.50 -13.26 41.70
CA LEU A 277 5.31 -14.28 41.03
C LEU A 277 6.49 -14.69 41.93
N PRO A 278 6.90 -15.97 41.94
CA PRO A 278 7.94 -16.49 42.81
C PRO A 278 9.33 -16.13 42.30
N GLU A 279 10.32 -16.08 43.19
CA GLU A 279 11.74 -15.95 42.84
C GLU A 279 12.17 -17.00 41.80
N GLY A 280 12.99 -16.58 40.83
CA GLY A 280 13.47 -17.42 39.73
C GLY A 280 12.78 -17.20 38.37
N VAL A 281 11.67 -16.45 38.33
CA VAL A 281 11.07 -16.01 37.06
C VAL A 281 12.00 -15.02 36.36
N THR A 282 12.40 -15.31 35.12
CA THR A 282 13.35 -14.50 34.36
C THR A 282 12.70 -13.64 33.28
N SER A 283 11.51 -14.05 32.80
CA SER A 283 10.74 -13.36 31.77
C SER A 283 9.24 -13.47 31.99
N VAL A 284 8.53 -12.38 31.72
CA VAL A 284 7.07 -12.31 31.69
C VAL A 284 6.65 -11.73 30.32
N GLY A 285 5.58 -12.28 29.74
CA GLY A 285 5.01 -11.81 28.47
C GLY A 285 4.32 -10.44 28.60
N TYR A 286 3.22 -10.28 27.89
CA TYR A 286 2.36 -9.10 27.99
C TYR A 286 1.67 -9.04 29.35
N VAL A 287 1.64 -7.87 30.01
CA VAL A 287 0.95 -7.67 31.29
C VAL A 287 -0.21 -6.70 31.11
N ARG A 288 -1.42 -7.15 31.43
CA ARG A 288 -2.64 -6.35 31.46
C ARG A 288 -3.27 -6.37 32.86
N LEU A 289 -3.42 -5.20 33.48
CA LEU A 289 -4.04 -5.06 34.80
C LEU A 289 -5.20 -4.07 34.73
N ASP A 290 -6.35 -4.41 35.33
CA ASP A 290 -7.55 -3.56 35.31
C ASP A 290 -8.29 -3.59 36.67
N SER A 291 -9.15 -2.60 36.91
CA SER A 291 -10.11 -2.51 38.01
C SER A 291 -9.53 -2.87 39.38
N GLY A 292 -8.43 -2.20 39.77
CA GLY A 292 -7.77 -2.37 41.07
C GLY A 292 -6.92 -3.64 41.21
N ALA A 293 -6.65 -4.36 40.13
CA ALA A 293 -5.77 -5.54 40.15
C ALA A 293 -4.32 -5.18 40.50
N THR A 294 -3.62 -6.11 41.15
CA THR A 294 -2.23 -5.92 41.61
C THR A 294 -1.32 -7.07 41.19
N LEU A 295 -0.20 -6.75 40.56
CA LEU A 295 0.86 -7.71 40.22
C LEU A 295 2.19 -7.30 40.87
N THR A 296 2.86 -8.25 41.50
CA THR A 296 4.24 -8.08 42.02
C THR A 296 5.18 -9.04 41.30
N LEU A 297 6.19 -8.49 40.62
CA LEU A 297 7.26 -9.25 39.98
C LEU A 297 8.46 -9.38 40.93
N PRO A 298 9.11 -10.55 41.01
CA PRO A 298 10.24 -10.84 41.91
C PRO A 298 11.55 -10.19 41.42
N GLU A 299 12.57 -10.22 42.27
CA GLU A 299 13.94 -9.87 41.87
C GLU A 299 14.44 -10.89 40.82
N GLY A 300 15.12 -10.42 39.77
CA GLY A 300 15.67 -11.31 38.72
C GLY A 300 14.85 -11.45 37.43
N VAL A 301 13.65 -10.84 37.34
CA VAL A 301 12.98 -10.64 36.04
C VAL A 301 13.82 -9.69 35.19
N THR A 302 14.32 -10.15 34.04
CA THR A 302 15.20 -9.33 33.17
C THR A 302 14.46 -8.65 32.04
N SER A 303 13.33 -9.22 31.61
CA SER A 303 12.52 -8.74 30.49
C SER A 303 11.03 -8.87 30.81
N VAL A 304 10.30 -7.79 30.58
CA VAL A 304 8.83 -7.75 30.58
C VAL A 304 8.37 -7.31 29.19
N GLY A 305 7.33 -7.95 28.66
CA GLY A 305 6.72 -7.55 27.39
C GLY A 305 6.02 -6.18 27.48
N ASN A 306 4.97 -6.01 26.69
CA ASN A 306 4.18 -4.79 26.74
C ASN A 306 3.38 -4.71 28.07
N LEU A 307 3.12 -3.50 28.54
CA LEU A 307 2.38 -3.21 29.76
C LEU A 307 1.12 -2.43 29.45
N SER A 308 -0.02 -2.83 30.02
CA SER A 308 -1.27 -2.06 29.97
C SER A 308 -1.95 -2.04 31.34
N LEU A 309 -2.04 -0.87 31.97
CA LEU A 309 -2.65 -0.70 33.29
C LEU A 309 -3.84 0.26 33.21
N TYR A 310 -4.97 -0.16 33.77
CA TYR A 310 -6.24 0.57 33.76
C TYR A 310 -6.82 0.70 35.17
N SER A 311 -7.66 1.72 35.39
CA SER A 311 -8.61 1.83 36.51
C SER A 311 -8.06 1.43 37.89
N GLY A 312 -7.05 2.14 38.38
CA GLY A 312 -6.49 1.93 39.73
C GLY A 312 -5.66 0.65 39.91
N ALA A 313 -5.29 -0.03 38.81
CA ALA A 313 -4.37 -1.15 38.85
C ALA A 313 -2.96 -0.74 39.32
N THR A 314 -2.26 -1.67 39.96
CA THR A 314 -0.91 -1.46 40.50
C THR A 314 0.04 -2.56 40.01
N LEU A 315 1.17 -2.18 39.42
CA LEU A 315 2.27 -3.09 39.08
C LEU A 315 3.51 -2.70 39.87
N THR A 316 4.06 -3.66 40.61
CA THR A 316 5.35 -3.49 41.32
C THR A 316 6.43 -4.28 40.57
N LEU A 317 7.45 -3.56 40.10
CA LEU A 317 8.64 -4.10 39.46
C LEU A 317 9.81 -3.97 40.42
N LEU A 318 10.49 -5.08 40.73
CA LEU A 318 11.70 -5.08 41.57
C LEU A 318 12.98 -4.91 40.74
N GLU A 319 14.12 -4.76 41.41
CA GLU A 319 15.42 -4.56 40.76
C GLU A 319 15.78 -5.73 39.82
N GLY A 320 16.35 -5.40 38.64
CA GLY A 320 16.82 -6.39 37.65
C GLY A 320 16.15 -6.33 36.28
N VAL A 321 15.00 -5.65 36.14
CA VAL A 321 14.35 -5.46 34.84
C VAL A 321 15.18 -4.52 33.98
N THR A 322 15.62 -5.01 32.80
CA THR A 322 16.47 -4.24 31.88
C THR A 322 15.71 -3.76 30.64
N SER A 323 14.64 -4.46 30.27
CA SER A 323 13.83 -4.16 29.09
C SER A 323 12.34 -4.25 29.43
N VAL A 324 11.62 -3.21 29.04
CA VAL A 324 10.15 -3.14 29.04
C VAL A 324 9.72 -2.80 27.62
N GLY A 325 8.68 -3.46 27.11
CA GLY A 325 8.10 -3.17 25.80
C GLY A 325 7.36 -1.83 25.77
N ASP A 326 6.24 -1.82 25.08
CA ASP A 326 5.35 -0.64 25.02
C ASP A 326 4.55 -0.51 26.33
N VAL A 327 4.32 0.72 26.78
CA VAL A 327 3.60 1.04 28.02
C VAL A 327 2.37 1.86 27.70
N SER A 328 1.19 1.35 28.07
CA SER A 328 -0.09 2.06 28.00
C SER A 328 -0.71 2.18 29.39
N LEU A 329 -1.00 3.39 29.87
CA LEU A 329 -1.63 3.64 31.17
C LEU A 329 -2.89 4.49 30.99
N ASP A 330 -3.99 4.15 31.68
CA ASP A 330 -5.25 4.89 31.58
C ASP A 330 -5.97 5.00 32.95
N SER A 331 -6.87 5.97 33.06
CA SER A 331 -7.86 6.12 34.13
C SER A 331 -7.23 6.19 35.53
N GLY A 332 -6.20 7.02 35.66
CA GLY A 332 -5.48 7.23 36.93
C GLY A 332 -4.47 6.14 37.29
N ALA A 333 -4.11 5.24 36.37
CA ALA A 333 -3.06 4.27 36.57
C ALA A 333 -1.69 4.95 36.84
N THR A 334 -0.92 4.37 37.76
CA THR A 334 0.42 4.85 38.13
C THR A 334 1.43 3.73 37.96
N LEU A 335 2.56 4.03 37.31
CA LEU A 335 3.65 3.08 37.11
C LEU A 335 5.00 3.77 37.35
N THR A 336 5.87 3.09 38.10
CA THR A 336 7.27 3.47 38.28
C THR A 336 8.14 2.32 37.78
N LEU A 337 8.99 2.58 36.79
CA LEU A 337 9.92 1.57 36.29
C LEU A 337 11.23 1.57 37.12
N PRO A 338 11.85 0.40 37.37
CA PRO A 338 13.03 0.28 38.24
C PRO A 338 14.32 0.71 37.54
N GLU A 339 15.35 1.12 38.31
CA GLU A 339 16.59 1.75 37.82
C GLU A 339 17.31 1.02 36.66
N GLY A 340 17.17 -0.30 36.55
CA GLY A 340 17.83 -1.13 35.53
C GLY A 340 17.31 -0.97 34.10
N VAL A 341 16.15 -0.34 33.88
CA VAL A 341 15.54 -0.22 32.55
C VAL A 341 16.31 0.80 31.70
N THR A 342 16.84 0.35 30.55
CA THR A 342 17.65 1.21 29.66
C THR A 342 16.89 1.72 28.43
N SER A 343 15.75 1.13 28.10
CA SER A 343 14.94 1.49 26.92
C SER A 343 13.47 1.21 27.17
N VAL A 344 12.60 2.09 26.67
CA VAL A 344 11.15 1.92 26.59
C VAL A 344 10.71 2.23 25.17
N GLY A 345 9.85 1.39 24.60
CA GLY A 345 9.39 1.50 23.21
C GLY A 345 8.43 2.68 23.00
N TYR A 346 7.14 2.36 22.92
CA TYR A 346 6.03 3.30 22.84
C TYR A 346 5.44 3.59 24.22
N VAL A 347 5.17 4.86 24.53
CA VAL A 347 4.49 5.29 25.76
C VAL A 347 3.20 5.99 25.39
N SER A 348 2.05 5.47 25.84
CA SER A 348 0.73 6.11 25.73
C SER A 348 0.13 6.27 27.12
N LEU A 349 -0.20 7.51 27.49
CA LEU A 349 -0.81 7.82 28.78
C LEU A 349 -2.13 8.56 28.55
N ASP A 350 -3.22 7.97 29.01
CA ASP A 350 -4.55 8.56 28.94
C ASP A 350 -4.86 9.40 30.19
N SER A 351 -6.07 9.96 30.26
CA SER A 351 -6.48 10.95 31.28
C SER A 351 -6.15 10.55 32.72
N GLY A 352 -5.28 11.34 33.36
CA GLY A 352 -4.88 11.20 34.76
C GLY A 352 -3.83 10.11 35.04
N ALA A 353 -3.35 9.39 34.01
CA ALA A 353 -2.26 8.43 34.18
C ALA A 353 -0.91 9.11 34.45
N THR A 354 -0.05 8.43 35.21
CA THR A 354 1.31 8.91 35.54
C THR A 354 2.34 7.81 35.35
N LEU A 355 3.38 8.07 34.55
CA LEU A 355 4.54 7.19 34.37
C LEU A 355 5.82 7.90 34.82
N THR A 356 6.61 7.22 35.65
CA THR A 356 7.96 7.66 36.03
C THR A 356 8.99 6.68 35.45
N LEU A 357 9.88 7.19 34.61
CA LEU A 357 10.99 6.43 34.02
C LEU A 357 12.29 6.62 34.83
N PRO A 358 13.16 5.60 34.93
CA PRO A 358 14.40 5.63 35.71
C PRO A 358 15.56 6.29 34.97
N GLU A 359 16.56 6.79 35.71
CA GLU A 359 17.75 7.47 35.19
C GLU A 359 18.51 6.73 34.07
N GLY A 360 18.45 5.39 34.04
CA GLY A 360 19.12 4.56 33.05
C GLY A 360 18.54 4.62 31.62
N VAL A 361 17.35 5.18 31.41
CA VAL A 361 16.73 5.28 30.08
C VAL A 361 17.43 6.33 29.23
N THR A 362 18.04 5.91 28.12
CA THR A 362 18.78 6.83 27.24
C THR A 362 18.00 7.29 26.00
N SER A 363 16.90 6.60 25.66
CA SER A 363 16.07 6.83 24.47
C SER A 363 14.62 6.47 24.72
N VAL A 364 13.69 7.29 24.21
CA VAL A 364 12.26 7.01 24.15
C VAL A 364 11.79 7.12 22.70
N GLY A 365 11.17 6.07 22.18
CA GLY A 365 10.78 5.99 20.78
C GLY A 365 9.63 6.94 20.44
N TYR A 366 8.49 6.76 21.11
CA TYR A 366 7.27 7.50 20.83
C TYR A 366 6.53 7.79 22.14
N VAL A 367 6.03 9.02 22.28
CA VAL A 367 5.24 9.49 23.42
C VAL A 367 3.91 10.03 22.91
N SER A 368 2.79 9.50 23.42
CA SER A 368 1.43 9.98 23.21
C SER A 368 0.78 10.28 24.55
N LEU A 369 0.35 11.52 24.79
CA LEU A 369 -0.29 11.93 26.05
C LEU A 369 -1.66 12.54 25.78
N ASP A 370 -2.71 11.99 26.39
CA ASP A 370 -4.05 12.58 26.32
C ASP A 370 -4.25 13.66 27.40
N SER A 371 -5.41 14.33 27.37
CA SER A 371 -5.81 15.37 28.32
C SER A 371 -5.55 15.01 29.79
N GLY A 372 -4.68 15.75 30.47
CA GLY A 372 -4.40 15.58 31.89
C GLY A 372 -3.45 14.42 32.24
N ALA A 373 -2.87 13.74 31.25
CA ALA A 373 -1.77 12.81 31.46
C ALA A 373 -0.46 13.55 31.79
N THR A 374 0.40 12.92 32.61
CA THR A 374 1.72 13.48 32.95
C THR A 374 2.82 12.43 32.77
N LEU A 375 3.86 12.79 32.02
CA LEU A 375 5.07 11.98 31.84
C LEU A 375 6.28 12.79 32.29
N THR A 376 7.10 12.21 33.16
CA THR A 376 8.41 12.76 33.54
C THR A 376 9.50 11.88 32.97
N LEU A 377 10.33 12.46 32.11
CA LEU A 377 11.49 11.81 31.52
C LEU A 377 12.76 12.11 32.34
N PRO A 378 13.68 11.15 32.51
CA PRO A 378 14.86 11.27 33.35
C PRO A 378 16.03 11.95 32.63
N GLU A 379 16.94 12.57 33.37
CA GLU A 379 18.08 13.37 32.85
C GLU A 379 18.93 12.67 31.78
N GLY A 380 19.03 11.33 31.82
CA GLY A 380 19.82 10.52 30.88
C GLY A 380 19.25 10.39 29.46
N VAL A 381 18.01 10.82 29.19
CA VAL A 381 17.41 10.71 27.85
C VAL A 381 18.07 11.69 26.89
N THR A 382 18.67 11.17 25.82
CA THR A 382 19.40 11.98 24.83
C THR A 382 18.64 12.24 23.54
N SER A 383 17.61 11.43 23.25
CA SER A 383 16.80 11.51 22.03
C SER A 383 15.36 11.09 22.30
N VAL A 384 14.41 11.83 21.71
CA VAL A 384 12.98 11.49 21.67
C VAL A 384 12.53 11.44 20.20
N GLY A 385 12.01 10.30 19.77
CA GLY A 385 11.64 10.10 18.36
C GLY A 385 10.40 10.91 17.96
N TYR A 386 9.28 10.68 18.63
CA TYR A 386 7.99 11.32 18.33
C TYR A 386 7.27 11.73 19.62
N VAL A 387 6.66 12.91 19.61
CA VAL A 387 5.80 13.43 20.68
C VAL A 387 4.44 13.81 20.09
N SER A 388 3.36 13.23 20.61
CA SER A 388 1.96 13.63 20.38
C SER A 388 1.34 14.07 21.69
N LEU A 389 0.80 15.29 21.75
CA LEU A 389 0.10 15.80 22.94
C LEU A 389 -1.31 16.26 22.55
N ASP A 390 -2.34 15.67 23.17
CA ASP A 390 -3.72 16.11 23.01
C ASP A 390 -4.02 17.36 23.87
N SER A 391 -5.20 17.96 23.70
CA SER A 391 -5.67 19.14 24.43
C SER A 391 -5.43 19.05 25.94
N GLY A 392 -4.57 19.92 26.49
CA GLY A 392 -4.32 20.00 27.93
C GLY A 392 -3.35 18.96 28.49
N ALA A 393 -2.69 18.15 27.64
CA ALA A 393 -1.55 17.33 28.04
C ALA A 393 -0.30 18.20 28.26
N THR A 394 0.56 17.80 29.20
CA THR A 394 1.84 18.48 29.48
C THR A 394 2.98 17.47 29.53
N LEU A 395 4.02 17.71 28.72
CA LEU A 395 5.26 16.94 28.73
C LEU A 395 6.43 17.87 29.06
N THR A 396 7.27 17.46 30.01
CA THR A 396 8.54 18.12 30.29
C THR A 396 9.67 17.19 29.90
N LEU A 397 10.52 17.63 28.97
CA LEU A 397 11.71 16.88 28.57
C LEU A 397 12.93 17.34 29.41
N PRO A 398 13.88 16.43 29.69
CA PRO A 398 15.06 16.70 30.51
C PRO A 398 16.16 17.42 29.73
N GLU A 399 17.05 18.13 30.44
CA GLU A 399 18.15 18.93 29.86
C GLU A 399 19.08 18.15 28.90
N GLY A 400 19.22 16.84 29.07
CA GLY A 400 20.09 15.98 28.25
C GLY A 400 19.60 15.70 26.83
N VAL A 401 18.35 16.04 26.47
CA VAL A 401 17.79 15.78 25.13
C VAL A 401 18.46 16.67 24.10
N THR A 402 19.08 16.06 23.08
CA THR A 402 19.81 16.80 22.02
C THR A 402 19.05 16.89 20.71
N SER A 403 18.06 16.00 20.49
CA SER A 403 17.28 15.92 19.26
C SER A 403 15.86 15.46 19.53
N VAL A 404 14.89 16.08 18.84
CA VAL A 404 13.48 15.66 18.80
C VAL A 404 13.07 15.44 17.34
N GLY A 405 12.60 14.24 17.03
CA GLY A 405 12.27 13.88 15.64
C GLY A 405 11.00 14.55 15.14
N TYR A 406 9.87 14.29 15.81
CA TYR A 406 8.54 14.80 15.42
C TYR A 406 7.78 15.31 16.65
N VAL A 407 7.09 16.44 16.50
CA VAL A 407 6.21 17.03 17.50
C VAL A 407 4.84 17.28 16.86
N SER A 408 3.79 16.69 17.42
CA SER A 408 2.37 16.98 17.12
C SER A 408 1.69 17.51 18.37
N LEU A 409 1.14 18.73 18.33
CA LEU A 409 0.41 19.32 19.43
C LEU A 409 -1.01 19.67 18.99
N ASP A 410 -2.01 19.03 19.61
CA ASP A 410 -3.42 19.34 19.36
C ASP A 410 -3.85 20.64 20.07
N SER A 411 -5.08 21.06 19.81
CA SER A 411 -5.63 22.34 20.27
C SER A 411 -5.44 22.56 21.78
N GLY A 412 -4.66 23.56 22.18
CA GLY A 412 -4.41 23.91 23.57
C GLY A 412 -3.36 23.06 24.30
N ALA A 413 -2.67 22.16 23.60
CA ALA A 413 -1.50 21.47 24.13
C ALA A 413 -0.29 22.42 24.26
N THR A 414 0.57 22.16 25.25
CA THR A 414 1.77 22.97 25.53
C THR A 414 2.99 22.07 25.65
N LEU A 415 4.04 22.35 24.88
CA LEU A 415 5.34 21.66 24.99
C LEU A 415 6.46 22.69 25.13
N THR A 416 7.35 22.46 26.09
CA THR A 416 8.59 23.23 26.24
C THR A 416 9.77 22.30 26.04
N LEU A 417 10.60 22.58 25.04
CA LEU A 417 11.84 21.84 24.79
C LEU A 417 13.01 22.42 25.63
N PRO A 418 13.93 21.58 26.11
CA PRO A 418 14.99 21.95 27.05
C PRO A 418 16.25 22.46 26.32
N GLU A 419 17.08 23.28 26.99
CA GLU A 419 18.21 24.03 26.39
C GLU A 419 19.19 23.21 25.54
N GLY A 420 19.34 21.90 25.78
CA GLY A 420 20.24 21.00 25.06
C GLY A 420 19.81 20.62 23.63
N VAL A 421 18.56 20.89 23.22
CA VAL A 421 18.04 20.49 21.90
C VAL A 421 18.67 21.33 20.80
N THR A 422 19.31 20.68 19.83
CA THR A 422 20.01 21.34 18.72
C THR A 422 19.29 21.23 17.38
N SER A 423 18.36 20.28 17.25
CA SER A 423 17.61 20.00 16.01
C SER A 423 16.19 19.52 16.32
N VAL A 424 15.22 20.00 15.55
CA VAL A 424 13.83 19.51 15.54
C VAL A 424 13.44 19.11 14.12
N GLY A 425 13.05 17.85 13.92
CA GLY A 425 12.76 17.33 12.57
C GLY A 425 11.46 17.87 11.99
N TYR A 426 10.34 17.63 12.66
CA TYR A 426 9.00 18.01 12.20
C TYR A 426 8.18 18.61 13.35
N VAL A 427 7.45 19.68 13.07
CA VAL A 427 6.51 20.32 13.99
C VAL A 427 5.14 20.45 13.33
N SER A 428 4.10 19.91 13.96
CA SER A 428 2.68 20.09 13.63
C SER A 428 1.96 20.72 14.82
N LEU A 429 1.34 21.89 14.62
CA LEU A 429 0.59 22.58 15.68
C LEU A 429 -0.85 22.86 15.24
N ASP A 430 -1.81 22.37 16.00
CA ASP A 430 -3.22 22.69 15.86
C ASP A 430 -3.57 24.07 16.46
N SER A 431 -4.81 24.51 16.24
CA SER A 431 -5.34 25.79 16.74
C SER A 431 -5.13 25.99 18.24
N GLY A 432 -4.36 27.02 18.62
CA GLY A 432 -4.10 27.36 20.02
C GLY A 432 -3.08 26.45 20.72
N ALA A 433 -2.43 25.52 20.02
CA ALA A 433 -1.26 24.81 20.53
C ALA A 433 -0.06 25.76 20.65
N THR A 434 0.81 25.51 21.62
CA THR A 434 2.03 26.31 21.83
C THR A 434 3.26 25.41 22.03
N LEU A 435 4.28 25.63 21.19
CA LEU A 435 5.58 24.99 21.29
C LEU A 435 6.64 26.05 21.59
N THR A 436 7.38 25.87 22.68
CA THR A 436 8.54 26.70 23.01
C THR A 436 9.82 25.94 22.72
N LEU A 437 10.64 26.49 21.82
CA LEU A 437 11.95 25.95 21.43
C LEU A 437 13.08 26.71 22.17
N PRO A 438 14.16 26.02 22.58
CA PRO A 438 15.29 26.64 23.26
C PRO A 438 16.25 27.35 22.30
N GLU A 439 17.05 28.29 22.81
CA GLU A 439 18.04 29.05 22.03
C GLU A 439 19.07 28.18 21.28
N GLY A 440 19.33 26.96 21.76
CA GLY A 440 20.30 26.02 21.16
C GLY A 440 19.87 25.37 19.84
N VAL A 441 18.60 25.49 19.42
CA VAL A 441 18.11 24.90 18.17
C VAL A 441 18.72 25.63 16.97
N THR A 442 19.44 24.91 16.12
CA THR A 442 20.09 25.46 14.93
C THR A 442 19.33 25.17 13.63
N SER A 443 18.47 24.15 13.61
CA SER A 443 17.73 23.75 12.43
C SER A 443 16.35 23.19 12.77
N VAL A 444 15.37 23.56 11.94
CA VAL A 444 14.01 23.00 11.95
C VAL A 444 13.70 22.46 10.56
N GLY A 445 13.37 21.17 10.47
CA GLY A 445 13.15 20.50 9.19
C GLY A 445 11.84 20.92 8.51
N TYR A 446 10.72 20.65 9.17
CA TYR A 446 9.37 20.92 8.66
C TYR A 446 8.50 21.57 9.73
N VAL A 447 7.74 22.59 9.34
CA VAL A 447 6.75 23.28 10.18
C VAL A 447 5.38 23.26 9.48
N SER A 448 4.38 22.68 10.12
CA SER A 448 2.96 22.74 9.76
C SER A 448 2.19 23.45 10.85
N LEU A 449 1.52 24.56 10.53
CA LEU A 449 0.68 25.30 11.49
C LEU A 449 -0.75 25.38 10.95
N ASP A 450 -1.69 24.80 11.69
CA ASP A 450 -3.12 24.89 11.38
C ASP A 450 -3.70 26.26 11.76
N SER A 451 -4.96 26.47 11.38
CA SER A 451 -5.65 27.76 11.55
C SER A 451 -5.59 28.30 12.98
N GLY A 452 -4.92 29.44 13.17
CA GLY A 452 -4.77 30.11 14.47
C GLY A 452 -3.65 29.56 15.37
N ALA A 453 -2.84 28.61 14.90
CA ALA A 453 -1.63 28.19 15.59
C ALA A 453 -0.54 29.28 15.51
N THR A 454 0.31 29.35 16.55
CA THR A 454 1.40 30.32 16.63
C THR A 454 2.71 29.63 17.02
N LEU A 455 3.76 29.84 16.24
CA LEU A 455 5.10 29.35 16.55
C LEU A 455 6.12 30.49 16.44
N THR A 456 7.01 30.59 17.44
CA THR A 456 8.17 31.49 17.41
C THR A 456 9.43 30.64 17.45
N LEU A 457 10.27 30.75 16.42
CA LEU A 457 11.56 30.07 16.38
C LEU A 457 12.62 30.91 17.12
N PRO A 458 13.58 30.28 17.81
CA PRO A 458 14.57 30.95 18.64
C PRO A 458 15.79 31.41 17.84
N GLU A 459 16.49 32.46 18.30
CA GLU A 459 17.59 33.16 17.59
C GLU A 459 18.70 32.28 16.98
N GLY A 460 18.95 31.09 17.54
CA GLY A 460 19.97 30.15 17.05
C GLY A 460 19.66 29.46 15.72
N VAL A 461 18.41 29.52 15.23
CA VAL A 461 18.00 28.79 14.01
C VAL A 461 18.58 29.45 12.77
N THR A 462 19.39 28.71 12.01
CA THR A 462 20.03 29.21 10.79
C THR A 462 19.36 28.74 9.49
N SER A 463 18.54 27.68 9.56
CA SER A 463 17.88 27.08 8.39
C SER A 463 16.53 26.46 8.74
N VAL A 464 15.53 26.71 7.87
CA VAL A 464 14.21 26.08 7.91
C VAL A 464 13.94 25.36 6.59
N GLY A 465 13.64 24.06 6.65
CA GLY A 465 13.46 23.24 5.43
C GLY A 465 12.15 23.53 4.71
N TYR A 466 11.02 23.28 5.37
CA TYR A 466 9.67 23.42 4.81
C TYR A 466 8.74 24.14 5.79
N VAL A 467 7.92 25.05 5.28
CA VAL A 467 6.90 25.78 6.02
C VAL A 467 5.54 25.61 5.32
N SER A 468 4.54 25.10 6.03
CA SER A 468 3.12 25.06 5.63
C SER A 468 2.29 25.84 6.64
N LEU A 469 1.56 26.87 6.21
CA LEU A 469 0.70 27.67 7.08
C LEU A 469 -0.74 27.72 6.55
N ASP A 470 -1.67 27.32 7.40
CA ASP A 470 -3.12 27.46 7.19
C ASP A 470 -3.61 28.88 7.46
N SER A 471 -4.88 29.15 7.15
CA SER A 471 -5.52 30.45 7.34
C SER A 471 -5.41 30.98 8.77
N GLY A 472 -4.78 32.14 8.95
CA GLY A 472 -4.60 32.78 10.26
C GLY A 472 -3.53 32.15 11.16
N ALA A 473 -2.78 31.15 10.68
CA ALA A 473 -1.57 30.69 11.35
C ALA A 473 -0.46 31.77 11.29
N THR A 474 0.38 31.83 12.33
CA THR A 474 1.52 32.77 12.37
C THR A 474 2.81 32.07 12.77
N LEU A 475 3.84 32.22 11.93
CA LEU A 475 5.20 31.76 12.19
C LEU A 475 6.14 32.97 12.27
N THR A 476 6.84 33.11 13.39
CA THR A 476 7.90 34.12 13.57
C THR A 476 9.26 33.44 13.47
N LEU A 477 10.08 33.89 12.52
CA LEU A 477 11.44 33.41 12.28
C LEU A 477 12.45 34.43 12.85
N PRO A 478 13.59 33.98 13.41
CA PRO A 478 14.64 34.84 13.94
C PRO A 478 15.56 35.40 12.85
N GLU A 479 16.27 36.51 13.15
CA GLU A 479 17.21 37.17 12.23
C GLU A 479 18.36 36.25 11.76
N GLY A 480 18.68 35.19 12.52
CA GLY A 480 19.73 34.22 12.17
C GLY A 480 19.43 33.32 10.96
N VAL A 481 18.19 33.26 10.46
CA VAL A 481 17.81 32.37 9.35
C VAL A 481 18.41 32.85 8.04
N THR A 482 19.24 32.01 7.40
CA THR A 482 19.92 32.35 6.15
C THR A 482 19.28 31.73 4.90
N SER A 483 18.51 30.65 5.08
CA SER A 483 17.85 29.92 3.99
C SER A 483 16.50 29.32 4.40
N VAL A 484 15.52 29.42 3.51
CA VAL A 484 14.21 28.74 3.61
C VAL A 484 14.00 27.87 2.37
N GLY A 485 13.81 26.57 2.55
CA GLY A 485 13.72 25.64 1.43
C GLY A 485 12.40 25.76 0.66
N TYR A 486 11.27 25.55 1.33
CA TYR A 486 9.93 25.56 0.74
C TYR A 486 8.95 26.34 1.62
N VAL A 487 8.10 27.15 1.01
CA VAL A 487 7.01 27.89 1.66
C VAL A 487 5.69 27.58 0.95
N SER A 488 4.71 27.04 1.67
CA SER A 488 3.31 26.89 1.26
C SER A 488 2.42 27.73 2.17
N LEU A 489 1.66 28.67 1.61
CA LEU A 489 0.71 29.49 2.37
C LEU A 489 -0.70 29.33 1.80
N ASP A 490 -1.62 28.83 2.62
CA ASP A 490 -3.03 28.68 2.28
C ASP A 490 -3.76 30.04 2.33
N SER A 491 -5.02 30.05 1.89
CA SER A 491 -5.82 31.28 1.77
C SER A 491 -5.88 32.10 3.07
N GLY A 492 -5.33 33.31 3.03
CA GLY A 492 -5.31 34.25 4.17
C GLY A 492 -4.18 34.03 5.17
N ALA A 493 -3.26 33.08 4.93
CA ALA A 493 -2.04 32.93 5.71
C ALA A 493 -1.04 34.08 5.42
N THR A 494 -0.26 34.45 6.43
CA THR A 494 0.73 35.53 6.33
C THR A 494 2.08 35.07 6.88
N LEU A 495 3.15 35.24 6.11
CA LEU A 495 4.52 34.98 6.56
C LEU A 495 5.43 36.16 6.24
N THR A 496 6.24 36.56 7.21
CA THR A 496 7.33 37.55 7.03
C THR A 496 8.66 36.86 7.29
N LEU A 497 9.52 36.81 6.26
CA LEU A 497 10.87 36.30 6.42
C LEU A 497 11.79 37.39 7.02
N PRO A 498 12.71 37.02 7.92
CA PRO A 498 13.52 37.96 8.68
C PRO A 498 14.72 38.44 7.85
N GLU A 499 15.26 39.62 8.19
CA GLU A 499 16.49 40.13 7.59
C GLU A 499 17.63 39.11 7.75
N GLY A 500 18.36 38.80 6.67
CA GLY A 500 19.42 37.77 6.68
C GLY A 500 19.16 36.56 5.77
N VAL A 501 17.90 36.30 5.38
CA VAL A 501 17.58 35.26 4.39
C VAL A 501 18.15 35.66 3.03
N THR A 502 18.99 34.79 2.47
CA THR A 502 19.68 35.03 1.18
C THR A 502 19.10 34.24 0.01
N SER A 503 18.39 33.14 0.30
CA SER A 503 17.81 32.24 -0.71
C SER A 503 16.49 31.64 -0.24
N VAL A 504 15.52 31.57 -1.16
CA VAL A 504 14.26 30.86 -0.99
C VAL A 504 14.10 29.86 -2.14
N GLY A 505 13.94 28.57 -1.82
CA GLY A 505 13.90 27.51 -2.83
C GLY A 505 12.60 27.50 -3.64
N TYR A 506 11.46 27.30 -2.96
CA TYR A 506 10.14 27.19 -3.58
C TYR A 506 9.10 28.00 -2.78
N VAL A 507 8.23 28.70 -3.49
CA VAL A 507 7.09 29.45 -2.94
C VAL A 507 5.80 29.01 -3.63
N SER A 508 4.81 28.56 -2.85
CA SER A 508 3.42 28.30 -3.26
C SER A 508 2.49 29.19 -2.45
N LEU A 509 1.70 30.04 -3.11
CA LEU A 509 0.72 30.91 -2.44
C LEU A 509 -0.69 30.71 -3.00
N ASP A 510 -1.62 30.39 -2.12
CA ASP A 510 -3.05 30.33 -2.42
C ASP A 510 -3.70 31.72 -2.44
N SER A 511 -4.97 31.78 -2.87
CA SER A 511 -5.75 33.02 -2.96
C SER A 511 -5.75 33.82 -1.65
N GLY A 512 -5.26 35.07 -1.70
CA GLY A 512 -5.22 35.95 -0.53
C GLY A 512 -4.13 35.65 0.49
N ALA A 513 -3.25 34.67 0.24
CA ALA A 513 -2.03 34.47 1.03
C ALA A 513 -1.02 35.61 0.76
N THR A 514 -0.22 35.95 1.77
CA THR A 514 0.81 36.99 1.66
C THR A 514 2.16 36.53 2.21
N LEU A 515 3.20 36.63 1.39
CA LEU A 515 4.59 36.38 1.78
C LEU A 515 5.41 37.66 1.61
N THR A 516 6.07 38.10 2.68
CA THR A 516 7.01 39.23 2.65
C THR A 516 8.44 38.72 2.76
N LEU A 517 9.27 39.08 1.78
CA LEU A 517 10.68 38.72 1.70
C LEU A 517 11.57 39.93 2.05
N PRO A 518 12.72 39.74 2.72
CA PRO A 518 13.64 40.81 3.13
C PRO A 518 14.59 41.25 2.00
N GLU A 519 15.15 42.46 2.08
CA GLU A 519 16.09 43.08 1.12
C GLU A 519 17.42 42.32 0.90
N GLY A 520 17.64 41.18 1.57
CA GLY A 520 18.83 40.32 1.43
C GLY A 520 18.68 39.12 0.49
N VAL A 521 17.47 38.82 0.01
CA VAL A 521 17.24 37.64 -0.85
C VAL A 521 17.84 37.87 -2.23
N THR A 522 18.75 36.98 -2.65
CA THR A 522 19.47 37.11 -3.93
C THR A 522 18.94 36.18 -5.01
N SER A 523 18.26 35.10 -4.63
CA SER A 523 17.75 34.08 -5.54
C SER A 523 16.45 33.44 -5.02
N VAL A 524 15.49 33.28 -5.94
CA VAL A 524 14.24 32.53 -5.73
C VAL A 524 14.15 31.42 -6.77
N GLY A 525 14.05 30.16 -6.34
CA GLY A 525 14.09 29.01 -7.25
C GLY A 525 12.80 28.86 -8.05
N TYR A 526 11.67 28.64 -7.39
CA TYR A 526 10.37 28.41 -8.02
C TYR A 526 9.28 29.24 -7.32
N VAL A 527 8.40 29.85 -8.12
CA VAL A 527 7.22 30.59 -7.64
C VAL A 527 5.97 30.03 -8.31
N SER A 528 5.01 29.56 -7.52
CA SER A 528 3.64 29.21 -7.91
C SER A 528 2.66 30.14 -7.21
N LEU A 529 1.85 30.88 -7.97
CA LEU A 529 0.80 31.74 -7.41
C LEU A 529 -0.56 31.33 -7.99
N ASP A 530 -1.46 30.93 -7.10
CA ASP A 530 -2.85 30.59 -7.44
C ASP A 530 -3.69 31.86 -7.65
N SER A 531 -4.94 31.67 -8.08
CA SER A 531 -5.84 32.76 -8.47
C SER A 531 -6.01 33.82 -7.37
N GLY A 532 -5.55 35.05 -7.64
CA GLY A 532 -5.65 36.19 -6.71
C GLY A 532 -4.54 36.27 -5.65
N ALA A 533 -3.54 35.39 -5.68
CA ALA A 533 -2.34 35.51 -4.86
C ALA A 533 -1.43 36.66 -5.36
N THR A 534 -0.75 37.32 -4.42
CA THR A 534 0.17 38.43 -4.71
C THR A 534 1.52 38.21 -4.06
N LEU A 535 2.61 38.31 -4.84
CA LEU A 535 3.98 38.25 -4.33
C LEU A 535 4.79 39.44 -4.87
N THR A 536 5.51 40.12 -3.99
CA THR A 536 6.49 41.15 -4.35
C THR A 536 7.86 40.68 -3.93
N LEU A 537 8.77 40.54 -4.91
CA LEU A 537 10.17 40.20 -4.62
C LEU A 537 10.95 41.48 -4.25
N PRO A 538 11.86 41.41 -3.27
CA PRO A 538 12.57 42.56 -2.74
C PRO A 538 13.76 42.95 -3.64
N GLU A 539 14.18 44.20 -3.56
CA GLU A 539 15.41 44.66 -4.24
C GLU A 539 16.61 43.76 -3.85
N GLY A 540 17.46 43.40 -4.82
CA GLY A 540 18.61 42.50 -4.61
C GLY A 540 18.45 41.08 -5.18
N VAL A 541 17.22 40.64 -5.52
CA VAL A 541 17.00 39.39 -6.25
C VAL A 541 17.59 39.52 -7.66
N THR A 542 18.52 38.64 -8.01
CA THR A 542 19.24 38.67 -9.30
C THR A 542 18.79 37.59 -10.28
N SER A 543 18.16 36.52 -9.78
CA SER A 543 17.71 35.39 -10.58
C SER A 543 16.44 34.75 -10.02
N VAL A 544 15.51 34.43 -10.93
CA VAL A 544 14.30 33.65 -10.66
C VAL A 544 14.29 32.43 -11.58
N GLY A 545 14.21 31.22 -11.02
CA GLY A 545 14.31 29.99 -11.80
C GLY A 545 13.04 29.70 -12.62
N TYR A 546 11.91 29.51 -11.94
CA TYR A 546 10.62 29.16 -12.55
C TYR A 546 9.49 30.02 -11.97
N VAL A 547 8.57 30.48 -12.83
CA VAL A 547 7.36 31.22 -12.45
C VAL A 547 6.15 30.54 -13.07
N SER A 548 5.16 30.18 -12.24
CA SER A 548 3.82 29.71 -12.62
C SER A 548 2.78 30.66 -12.03
N LEU A 549 1.93 31.26 -12.87
CA LEU A 549 0.86 32.16 -12.42
C LEU A 549 -0.50 31.73 -12.99
N ASP A 550 -1.46 31.54 -12.09
CA ASP A 550 -2.87 31.29 -12.41
C ASP A 550 -3.65 32.60 -12.63
N SER A 551 -4.93 32.47 -12.99
CA SER A 551 -5.81 33.59 -13.33
C SER A 551 -5.90 34.64 -12.22
N GLY A 552 -5.47 35.87 -12.52
CA GLY A 552 -5.52 36.99 -11.58
C GLY A 552 -4.42 36.99 -10.51
N ALA A 553 -3.48 36.05 -10.54
CA ALA A 553 -2.26 36.12 -9.75
C ALA A 553 -1.35 37.28 -10.22
N THR A 554 -0.64 37.90 -9.29
CA THR A 554 0.31 38.99 -9.61
C THR A 554 1.66 38.79 -8.93
N LEU A 555 2.72 38.76 -9.74
CA LEU A 555 4.11 38.72 -9.30
C LEU A 555 4.82 40.01 -9.72
N THR A 556 5.39 40.73 -8.75
CA THR A 556 6.23 41.91 -9.00
C THR A 556 7.70 41.56 -8.78
N LEU A 557 8.51 41.78 -9.80
CA LEU A 557 9.97 41.55 -9.78
C LEU A 557 10.73 42.88 -9.68
N PRO A 558 11.86 42.94 -8.95
CA PRO A 558 12.66 44.14 -8.76
C PRO A 558 13.62 44.40 -9.94
N GLU A 559 14.06 45.66 -10.11
CA GLU A 559 14.95 46.10 -11.21
C GLU A 559 16.28 45.31 -11.35
N GLY A 560 16.74 44.65 -10.28
CA GLY A 560 17.99 43.88 -10.25
C GLY A 560 17.94 42.47 -10.86
N VAL A 561 16.78 41.95 -11.27
CA VAL A 561 16.67 40.61 -11.85
C VAL A 561 17.31 40.60 -13.25
N THR A 562 18.30 39.72 -13.46
CA THR A 562 19.06 39.64 -14.73
C THR A 562 18.65 38.46 -15.61
N SER A 563 18.07 37.42 -15.01
CA SER A 563 17.67 36.19 -15.69
C SER A 563 16.41 35.57 -15.08
N VAL A 564 15.49 35.15 -15.96
CA VAL A 564 14.31 34.35 -15.63
C VAL A 564 14.36 33.06 -16.44
N GLY A 565 14.38 31.91 -15.77
CA GLY A 565 14.56 30.62 -16.44
C GLY A 565 13.33 30.17 -17.23
N TYR A 566 12.21 29.99 -16.55
CA TYR A 566 10.95 29.51 -17.14
C TYR A 566 9.76 30.36 -16.66
N VAL A 567 8.86 30.70 -17.58
CA VAL A 567 7.62 31.41 -17.29
C VAL A 567 6.44 30.62 -17.86
N SER A 568 5.48 30.25 -17.01
CA SER A 568 4.17 29.69 -17.37
C SER A 568 3.06 30.62 -16.89
N LEU A 569 2.22 31.11 -17.80
CA LEU A 569 1.07 31.96 -17.47
C LEU A 569 -0.22 31.36 -18.03
N ASP A 570 -1.21 31.17 -17.17
CA ASP A 570 -2.53 30.63 -17.54
C ASP A 570 -3.63 31.71 -17.53
N SER A 571 -4.68 31.48 -18.32
CA SER A 571 -6.00 32.17 -18.34
C SER A 571 -6.04 33.59 -17.72
N GLY A 572 -5.48 34.58 -18.42
CA GLY A 572 -5.56 36.00 -18.04
C GLY A 572 -4.56 36.45 -16.97
N ALA A 573 -3.59 35.61 -16.59
CA ALA A 573 -2.43 36.02 -15.81
C ALA A 573 -1.60 37.09 -16.55
N THR A 574 -1.03 38.03 -15.79
CA THR A 574 -0.19 39.12 -16.30
C THR A 574 1.13 39.15 -15.54
N LEU A 575 2.24 39.11 -16.27
CA LEU A 575 3.58 39.29 -15.72
C LEU A 575 4.32 40.40 -16.47
N THR A 576 4.93 41.31 -15.73
CA THR A 576 5.83 42.33 -16.28
C THR A 576 7.23 42.08 -15.74
N LEU A 577 8.19 41.85 -16.63
CA LEU A 577 9.60 41.69 -16.24
C LEU A 577 10.30 43.07 -16.20
N PRO A 578 11.25 43.27 -15.28
CA PRO A 578 11.91 44.56 -15.05
C PRO A 578 13.08 44.84 -16.01
N GLU A 579 13.43 46.11 -16.21
CA GLU A 579 14.39 46.58 -17.24
C GLU A 579 15.78 45.90 -17.25
N GLY A 580 16.21 45.28 -16.15
CA GLY A 580 17.49 44.57 -16.02
C GLY A 580 17.55 43.15 -16.59
N VAL A 581 16.43 42.54 -17.00
CA VAL A 581 16.41 41.15 -17.48
C VAL A 581 17.04 41.06 -18.87
N THR A 582 18.11 40.28 -19.01
CA THR A 582 18.84 40.13 -20.30
C THR A 582 18.52 38.87 -21.09
N SER A 583 17.95 37.85 -20.43
CA SER A 583 17.66 36.55 -21.02
C SER A 583 16.47 35.87 -20.35
N VAL A 584 15.60 35.28 -21.18
CA VAL A 584 14.46 34.45 -20.77
C VAL A 584 14.58 33.08 -21.43
N GLY A 585 14.64 32.02 -20.63
CA GLY A 585 14.89 30.66 -21.14
C GLY A 585 13.68 30.07 -21.89
N TYR A 586 12.55 29.95 -21.21
CA TYR A 586 11.32 29.35 -21.75
C TYR A 586 10.09 30.17 -21.37
N VAL A 587 9.19 30.36 -22.32
CA VAL A 587 7.90 31.04 -22.15
C VAL A 587 6.77 30.13 -22.63
N SER A 588 5.80 29.86 -21.76
CA SER A 588 4.53 29.18 -22.07
C SER A 588 3.36 30.08 -21.69
N LEU A 589 2.52 30.47 -22.65
CA LEU A 589 1.33 31.29 -22.40
C LEU A 589 0.08 30.62 -22.99
N ASP A 590 -1.00 30.56 -22.20
CA ASP A 590 -2.30 30.01 -22.64
C ASP A 590 -3.48 30.98 -22.42
N SER A 591 -4.57 30.77 -23.16
CA SER A 591 -5.93 31.27 -22.86
C SER A 591 -6.00 32.78 -22.55
N GLY A 592 -5.37 33.60 -23.40
CA GLY A 592 -5.39 35.07 -23.26
C GLY A 592 -4.41 35.65 -22.24
N ALA A 593 -3.47 34.86 -21.71
CA ALA A 593 -2.35 35.36 -20.92
C ALA A 593 -1.50 36.37 -21.70
N THR A 594 -0.92 37.33 -20.98
CA THR A 594 -0.07 38.39 -21.55
C THR A 594 1.25 38.51 -20.81
N LEU A 595 2.35 38.47 -21.58
CA LEU A 595 3.71 38.70 -21.09
C LEU A 595 4.35 39.84 -21.87
N THR A 596 4.88 40.83 -21.15
CA THR A 596 5.66 41.92 -21.72
C THR A 596 7.11 41.80 -21.27
N LEU A 597 8.03 41.66 -22.24
CA LEU A 597 9.46 41.60 -21.99
C LEU A 597 10.09 43.02 -22.08
N PRO A 598 11.04 43.36 -21.18
CA PRO A 598 11.67 44.67 -21.09
C PRO A 598 12.82 44.85 -22.09
N GLU A 599 13.12 46.10 -22.46
CA GLU A 599 14.07 46.46 -23.52
C GLU A 599 15.46 45.78 -23.45
N GLY A 600 15.94 45.45 -22.25
CA GLY A 600 17.23 44.78 -22.03
C GLY A 600 17.33 43.31 -22.48
N VAL A 601 16.21 42.64 -22.82
CA VAL A 601 16.23 41.23 -23.23
C VAL A 601 16.86 41.07 -24.61
N THR A 602 17.93 40.28 -24.70
CA THR A 602 18.68 40.05 -25.95
C THR A 602 18.42 38.70 -26.60
N SER A 603 17.97 37.70 -25.82
CA SER A 603 17.66 36.35 -26.32
C SER A 603 16.46 35.73 -25.62
N VAL A 604 15.63 35.02 -26.38
CA VAL A 604 14.57 34.16 -25.84
C VAL A 604 14.77 32.72 -26.33
N GLY A 605 14.89 31.76 -25.42
CA GLY A 605 15.22 30.38 -25.79
C GLY A 605 14.07 29.65 -26.49
N TYR A 606 12.94 29.49 -25.81
CA TYR A 606 11.76 28.78 -26.32
C TYR A 606 10.48 29.57 -26.03
N VAL A 607 9.59 29.63 -27.01
CA VAL A 607 8.27 30.28 -26.91
C VAL A 607 7.18 29.29 -27.30
N SER A 608 6.19 29.08 -26.43
CA SER A 608 4.95 28.34 -26.69
C SER A 608 3.74 29.25 -26.42
N LEU A 609 2.93 29.52 -27.44
CA LEU A 609 1.69 30.31 -27.31
C LEU A 609 0.49 29.51 -27.82
N ASP A 610 -0.62 29.51 -27.07
CA ASP A 610 -1.88 28.87 -27.44
C ASP A 610 -3.10 29.78 -27.18
N SER A 611 -4.24 29.46 -27.79
CA SER A 611 -5.58 29.99 -27.50
C SER A 611 -5.67 31.52 -27.34
N GLY A 612 -5.04 32.27 -28.24
CA GLY A 612 -5.09 33.75 -28.25
C GLY A 612 -4.15 34.46 -27.28
N ALA A 613 -3.19 33.74 -26.67
CA ALA A 613 -2.12 34.35 -25.88
C ALA A 613 -1.28 35.34 -26.70
N THR A 614 -0.75 36.37 -26.03
CA THR A 614 0.06 37.42 -26.67
C THR A 614 1.38 37.62 -25.91
N LEU A 615 2.49 37.55 -26.65
CA LEU A 615 3.84 37.85 -26.15
C LEU A 615 4.38 39.09 -26.89
N THR A 616 4.79 40.11 -26.15
CA THR A 616 5.45 41.30 -26.71
C THR A 616 6.95 41.22 -26.44
N LEU A 617 7.72 41.18 -27.53
CA LEU A 617 9.19 41.18 -27.50
C LEU A 617 9.73 42.59 -27.76
N PRO A 618 10.79 43.03 -27.06
CA PRO A 618 11.41 44.34 -27.24
C PRO A 618 12.42 44.36 -28.40
N GLU A 619 12.69 45.55 -28.94
CA GLU A 619 13.62 45.76 -30.06
C GLU A 619 15.05 45.22 -29.84
N GLY A 620 15.47 45.08 -28.57
CA GLY A 620 16.79 44.54 -28.20
C GLY A 620 16.96 43.04 -28.45
N VAL A 621 15.90 42.28 -28.71
CA VAL A 621 15.98 40.83 -28.94
C VAL A 621 16.68 40.55 -30.27
N THR A 622 17.79 39.83 -30.23
CA THR A 622 18.60 39.50 -31.43
C THR A 622 18.39 38.06 -31.90
N SER A 623 17.92 37.17 -31.02
CA SER A 623 17.70 35.76 -31.33
C SER A 623 16.53 35.15 -30.57
N VAL A 624 15.75 34.31 -31.26
CA VAL A 624 14.68 33.47 -30.69
C VAL A 624 14.94 32.01 -31.08
N GLY A 625 15.13 31.12 -30.11
CA GLY A 625 15.60 29.75 -30.37
C GLY A 625 14.55 28.81 -30.96
N TYR A 626 13.38 28.69 -30.35
CA TYR A 626 12.29 27.85 -30.85
C TYR A 626 10.94 28.55 -30.63
N VAL A 627 10.06 28.50 -31.61
CA VAL A 627 8.71 29.07 -31.53
C VAL A 627 7.66 28.03 -31.89
N ARG A 628 6.74 27.78 -30.95
CA ARG A 628 5.51 27.01 -31.13
C ARG A 628 4.30 27.94 -31.01
N LEU A 629 3.44 27.97 -32.03
CA LEU A 629 2.17 28.70 -32.00
C LEU A 629 1.02 27.77 -32.40
N ASP A 630 -0.09 27.81 -31.68
CA ASP A 630 -1.29 27.02 -31.96
C ASP A 630 -2.58 27.85 -31.76
N SER A 631 -3.72 27.30 -32.22
CA SER A 631 -5.09 27.79 -31.99
C SER A 631 -5.31 29.31 -32.13
N GLY A 632 -4.74 29.93 -33.16
CA GLY A 632 -4.88 31.37 -33.41
C GLY A 632 -4.00 32.29 -32.56
N ALA A 633 -2.99 31.75 -31.87
CA ALA A 633 -1.96 32.54 -31.21
C ALA A 633 -1.20 33.44 -32.21
N THR A 634 -0.78 34.61 -31.72
CA THR A 634 -0.07 35.61 -32.53
C THR A 634 1.25 36.03 -31.88
N LEU A 635 2.31 36.08 -32.69
CA LEU A 635 3.62 36.59 -32.27
C LEU A 635 4.17 37.54 -33.34
N THR A 636 4.65 38.69 -32.92
CA THR A 636 5.38 39.64 -33.76
C THR A 636 6.81 39.74 -33.27
N LEU A 637 7.77 39.41 -34.13
CA LEU A 637 9.18 39.58 -33.81
C LEU A 637 9.64 41.01 -34.15
N PRO A 638 10.44 41.66 -33.29
CA PRO A 638 10.94 43.02 -33.52
C PRO A 638 12.01 43.08 -34.62
N GLU A 639 12.35 44.29 -35.08
CA GLU A 639 13.26 44.50 -36.22
C GLU A 639 14.69 44.02 -35.91
N GLY A 640 15.09 44.05 -34.63
CA GLY A 640 16.41 43.62 -34.17
C GLY A 640 16.70 42.12 -34.25
N VAL A 641 15.70 41.26 -34.50
CA VAL A 641 15.88 39.80 -34.53
C VAL A 641 16.61 39.40 -35.82
N THR A 642 17.79 38.80 -35.68
CA THR A 642 18.63 38.39 -36.82
C THR A 642 18.59 36.89 -37.10
N SER A 643 18.24 36.08 -36.09
CA SER A 643 18.17 34.62 -36.19
C SER A 643 16.97 34.09 -35.42
N VAL A 644 16.18 33.27 -36.11
CA VAL A 644 15.10 32.49 -35.52
C VAL A 644 15.47 31.02 -35.71
N GLY A 645 15.47 30.21 -34.66
CA GLY A 645 15.74 28.79 -34.81
C GLY A 645 14.51 28.07 -35.37
N ASN A 646 14.00 27.05 -34.67
CA ASN A 646 12.95 26.20 -35.24
C ASN A 646 11.55 26.81 -35.01
N LEU A 647 10.70 26.67 -36.03
CA LEU A 647 9.33 27.18 -36.07
C LEU A 647 8.34 26.03 -36.20
N SER A 648 7.27 26.06 -35.40
CA SER A 648 6.15 25.13 -35.52
C SER A 648 4.83 25.87 -35.32
N LEU A 649 4.06 26.01 -36.41
CA LEU A 649 2.79 26.73 -36.43
C LEU A 649 1.64 25.80 -36.81
N TYR A 650 0.56 25.87 -36.04
CA TYR A 650 -0.62 25.02 -36.18
C TYR A 650 -1.91 25.86 -36.16
N SER A 651 -3.01 25.28 -36.65
CA SER A 651 -4.39 25.73 -36.42
C SER A 651 -4.66 27.24 -36.55
N GLY A 652 -4.20 27.87 -37.65
CA GLY A 652 -4.45 29.30 -37.92
C GLY A 652 -3.57 30.28 -37.12
N ALA A 653 -2.52 29.80 -36.46
CA ALA A 653 -1.51 30.65 -35.83
C ALA A 653 -0.82 31.59 -36.84
N THR A 654 -0.44 32.79 -36.37
CA THR A 654 0.23 33.81 -37.20
C THR A 654 1.55 34.27 -36.55
N LEU A 655 2.64 34.16 -37.30
CA LEU A 655 3.95 34.71 -36.93
C LEU A 655 4.34 35.82 -37.92
N THR A 656 4.65 37.00 -37.39
CA THR A 656 5.17 38.11 -38.20
C THR A 656 6.68 38.27 -37.94
N LEU A 657 7.46 38.19 -39.02
CA LEU A 657 8.91 38.39 -39.04
C LEU A 657 9.23 39.74 -39.71
N LEU A 658 10.15 40.52 -39.15
CA LEU A 658 10.56 41.83 -39.68
C LEU A 658 11.90 41.75 -40.44
N GLU A 659 12.28 42.82 -41.14
CA GLU A 659 13.33 42.85 -42.18
C GLU A 659 14.75 42.44 -41.72
N GLY A 660 15.01 42.37 -40.41
CA GLY A 660 16.31 42.01 -39.84
C GLY A 660 16.65 40.50 -39.84
N VAL A 661 15.67 39.61 -40.04
CA VAL A 661 15.88 38.15 -39.92
C VAL A 661 16.66 37.62 -41.12
N THR A 662 17.82 36.99 -40.88
CA THR A 662 18.73 36.49 -41.93
C THR A 662 18.78 34.97 -42.06
N SER A 663 18.39 34.25 -41.00
CA SER A 663 18.39 32.80 -40.94
C SER A 663 17.19 32.29 -40.14
N VAL A 664 16.52 31.29 -40.71
CA VAL A 664 15.43 30.54 -40.07
C VAL A 664 15.84 29.07 -40.03
N GLY A 665 15.67 28.43 -38.88
CA GLY A 665 15.93 26.99 -38.69
C GLY A 665 14.89 26.12 -39.39
N ASP A 666 14.50 25.03 -38.74
CA ASP A 666 13.50 24.11 -39.29
C ASP A 666 12.10 24.72 -39.18
N VAL A 667 11.30 24.62 -40.23
CA VAL A 667 9.94 25.16 -40.31
C VAL A 667 8.95 24.02 -40.47
N SER A 668 8.01 23.90 -39.53
CA SER A 668 6.88 22.96 -39.62
C SER A 668 5.56 23.74 -39.60
N LEU A 669 4.78 23.66 -40.66
CA LEU A 669 3.47 24.30 -40.77
C LEU A 669 2.39 23.25 -41.04
N ASP A 670 1.25 23.35 -40.35
CA ASP A 670 0.13 22.41 -40.49
C ASP A 670 -1.23 23.13 -40.35
N SER A 671 -2.30 22.47 -40.76
CA SER A 671 -3.70 22.84 -40.51
C SER A 671 -4.03 24.28 -40.90
N GLY A 672 -3.64 24.68 -42.11
CA GLY A 672 -3.89 26.01 -42.66
C GLY A 672 -3.00 27.14 -42.11
N ALA A 673 -1.95 26.82 -41.35
CA ALA A 673 -0.95 27.81 -40.92
C ALA A 673 -0.27 28.51 -42.11
N THR A 674 0.00 29.81 -41.98
CA THR A 674 0.67 30.61 -43.00
C THR A 674 1.91 31.29 -42.42
N LEU A 675 3.01 31.27 -43.18
CA LEU A 675 4.25 31.95 -42.83
C LEU A 675 4.83 32.67 -44.05
N THR A 676 5.19 33.94 -43.87
CA THR A 676 5.91 34.74 -44.85
C THR A 676 7.27 35.12 -44.27
N LEU A 677 8.34 34.72 -44.96
CA LEU A 677 9.71 35.05 -44.55
C LEU A 677 10.13 36.42 -45.17
N PRO A 678 10.86 37.27 -44.43
CA PRO A 678 11.28 38.59 -44.88
C PRO A 678 12.49 38.53 -45.81
N GLU A 679 12.68 39.54 -46.67
CA GLU A 679 13.71 39.57 -47.74
C GLU A 679 15.16 39.30 -47.29
N GLY A 680 15.48 39.56 -46.02
CA GLY A 680 16.81 39.30 -45.45
C GLY A 680 17.18 37.81 -45.31
N VAL A 681 16.21 36.89 -45.37
CA VAL A 681 16.45 35.45 -45.15
C VAL A 681 17.20 34.84 -46.33
N THR A 682 18.38 34.25 -46.06
CA THR A 682 19.25 33.66 -47.09
C THR A 682 19.26 32.14 -47.09
N SER A 683 18.88 31.51 -45.98
CA SER A 683 18.75 30.07 -45.83
C SER A 683 17.61 29.68 -44.89
N VAL A 684 17.02 28.52 -45.18
CA VAL A 684 15.99 27.87 -44.35
C VAL A 684 16.43 26.42 -44.11
N GLY A 685 16.22 25.92 -42.89
CA GLY A 685 16.49 24.53 -42.52
C GLY A 685 15.54 23.52 -43.20
N TYR A 686 15.17 22.48 -42.47
CA TYR A 686 14.15 21.53 -42.91
C TYR A 686 12.78 22.19 -42.99
N VAL A 687 12.05 21.98 -44.08
CA VAL A 687 10.68 22.49 -44.25
C VAL A 687 9.71 21.32 -44.32
N ARG A 688 8.76 21.30 -43.37
CA ARG A 688 7.60 20.40 -43.37
C ARG A 688 6.32 21.21 -43.55
N LEU A 689 5.53 20.89 -44.57
CA LEU A 689 4.22 21.51 -44.82
C LEU A 689 3.15 20.43 -44.90
N ASP A 690 2.03 20.65 -44.22
CA ASP A 690 0.91 19.70 -44.12
C ASP A 690 -0.46 20.41 -44.15
N SER A 691 -1.53 19.67 -44.42
CA SER A 691 -2.94 20.09 -44.37
C SER A 691 -3.25 21.53 -44.82
N GLY A 692 -2.83 21.90 -46.03
CA GLY A 692 -3.11 23.22 -46.63
C GLY A 692 -2.27 24.39 -46.10
N ALA A 693 -1.20 24.12 -45.36
CA ALA A 693 -0.26 25.14 -44.92
C ALA A 693 0.47 25.83 -46.08
N THR A 694 0.82 27.10 -45.90
CA THR A 694 1.49 27.92 -46.93
C THR A 694 2.75 28.59 -46.39
N LEU A 695 3.87 28.38 -47.06
CA LEU A 695 5.14 29.07 -46.78
C LEU A 695 5.53 29.92 -47.99
N THR A 696 5.78 31.22 -47.76
CA THR A 696 6.31 32.15 -48.77
C THR A 696 7.76 32.48 -48.45
N LEU A 697 8.65 32.19 -49.39
CA LEU A 697 10.08 32.47 -49.30
C LEU A 697 10.43 33.74 -50.10
N PRO A 698 11.35 34.59 -49.63
CA PRO A 698 11.83 35.76 -50.34
C PRO A 698 12.84 35.40 -51.46
N GLU A 699 13.13 36.36 -52.33
CA GLU A 699 14.06 36.15 -53.47
C GLU A 699 15.49 35.85 -53.01
N GLY A 700 15.87 36.33 -51.81
CA GLY A 700 17.20 36.16 -51.22
C GLY A 700 17.57 34.74 -50.76
N VAL A 701 16.61 33.81 -50.68
CA VAL A 701 16.89 32.42 -50.24
C VAL A 701 17.69 31.69 -51.30
N THR A 702 18.90 31.23 -50.94
CA THR A 702 19.79 30.51 -51.86
C THR A 702 19.89 29.01 -51.60
N SER A 703 19.53 28.58 -50.39
CA SER A 703 19.55 27.18 -49.97
C SER A 703 18.39 26.87 -49.03
N VAL A 704 17.72 25.75 -49.26
CA VAL A 704 16.73 25.18 -48.36
C VAL A 704 17.21 23.78 -47.95
N GLY A 705 16.98 23.39 -46.70
CA GLY A 705 17.31 22.05 -46.22
C GLY A 705 16.43 20.96 -46.86
N ASN A 706 16.11 19.95 -46.07
CA ASN A 706 15.20 18.90 -46.54
C ASN A 706 13.77 19.47 -46.70
N LEU A 707 12.98 18.89 -47.60
CA LEU A 707 11.61 19.29 -47.90
C LEU A 707 10.68 18.09 -47.74
N SER A 708 9.62 18.26 -46.96
CA SER A 708 8.55 17.27 -46.80
C SER A 708 7.19 17.93 -46.92
N LEU A 709 6.45 17.60 -47.99
CA LEU A 709 5.14 18.18 -48.26
C LEU A 709 4.06 17.08 -48.30
N TYR A 710 3.02 17.27 -47.50
CA TYR A 710 1.94 16.30 -47.32
C TYR A 710 0.56 16.93 -47.59
N SER A 711 -0.46 16.08 -47.80
CA SER A 711 -1.89 16.42 -47.76
C SER A 711 -2.29 17.74 -48.46
N GLY A 712 -1.88 17.91 -49.72
CA GLY A 712 -2.25 19.06 -50.55
C GLY A 712 -1.37 20.31 -50.39
N ALA A 713 -0.29 20.24 -49.60
CA ALA A 713 0.64 21.35 -49.43
C ALA A 713 1.30 21.76 -50.76
N THR A 714 1.45 23.07 -50.98
CA THR A 714 2.08 23.64 -52.17
C THR A 714 3.24 24.55 -51.79
N LEU A 715 4.42 24.34 -52.39
CA LEU A 715 5.59 25.20 -52.24
C LEU A 715 6.19 25.54 -53.60
N THR A 716 6.42 26.83 -53.84
CA THR A 716 7.11 27.34 -55.03
C THR A 716 8.40 27.99 -54.59
N LEU A 717 9.53 27.44 -55.05
CA LEU A 717 10.86 28.02 -54.80
C LEU A 717 11.20 29.01 -55.93
N LEU A 718 11.72 30.17 -55.56
CA LEU A 718 12.11 31.24 -56.49
C LEU A 718 13.45 30.94 -57.18
N GLU A 719 13.75 31.63 -58.28
CA GLU A 719 14.97 31.39 -59.10
C GLU A 719 16.30 31.51 -58.33
N GLY A 720 16.31 32.25 -57.21
CA GLY A 720 17.48 32.39 -56.34
C GLY A 720 17.90 31.11 -55.62
N VAL A 721 17.01 30.11 -55.47
CA VAL A 721 17.32 28.87 -54.75
C VAL A 721 18.19 27.95 -55.61
N THR A 722 19.43 27.71 -55.17
CA THR A 722 20.43 26.94 -55.92
C THR A 722 20.60 25.50 -55.42
N SER A 723 20.19 25.21 -54.19
CA SER A 723 20.28 23.88 -53.60
C SER A 723 19.12 23.59 -52.65
N VAL A 724 18.65 22.34 -52.72
CA VAL A 724 17.76 21.74 -51.73
C VAL A 724 18.35 20.43 -51.21
N GLY A 725 17.97 20.04 -49.99
CA GLY A 725 18.30 18.74 -49.41
C GLY A 725 17.48 17.60 -50.03
N ASP A 726 17.06 16.66 -49.18
CA ASP A 726 16.10 15.62 -49.58
C ASP A 726 14.73 16.20 -49.89
N VAL A 727 14.02 15.57 -50.83
CA VAL A 727 12.65 15.96 -51.18
C VAL A 727 11.74 14.74 -51.00
N SER A 728 10.67 14.90 -50.21
CA SER A 728 9.62 13.92 -49.99
C SER A 728 8.26 14.58 -50.21
N LEU A 729 7.47 14.02 -51.13
CA LEU A 729 6.13 14.52 -51.48
C LEU A 729 5.12 13.38 -51.36
N ASP A 730 3.95 13.65 -50.77
CA ASP A 730 2.80 12.76 -50.80
C ASP A 730 1.81 13.11 -51.93
N SER A 731 0.81 12.26 -52.14
CA SER A 731 -0.28 12.48 -53.07
C SER A 731 -0.99 13.83 -52.81
N GLY A 732 -1.10 14.66 -53.85
CA GLY A 732 -1.69 16.00 -53.77
C GLY A 732 -0.71 17.14 -53.43
N ALA A 733 0.51 16.85 -52.97
CA ALA A 733 1.51 17.89 -52.74
C ALA A 733 2.14 18.39 -54.06
N THR A 734 2.47 19.68 -54.12
CA THR A 734 3.10 20.32 -55.29
C THR A 734 4.36 21.07 -54.88
N LEU A 735 5.49 20.72 -55.49
CA LEU A 735 6.76 21.42 -55.33
C LEU A 735 7.27 21.89 -56.69
N THR A 736 7.57 23.18 -56.80
CA THR A 736 8.23 23.76 -57.98
C THR A 736 9.65 24.19 -57.61
N LEU A 737 10.65 23.57 -58.24
CA LEU A 737 12.06 23.96 -58.11
C LEU A 737 12.50 24.84 -59.29
N PRO A 738 13.40 25.82 -59.07
CA PRO A 738 13.95 26.62 -60.15
C PRO A 738 14.95 25.80 -61.01
N LYS A 739 15.18 26.28 -62.23
CA LYS A 739 16.11 25.64 -63.17
C LYS A 739 17.55 25.72 -62.66
N GLY A 740 18.25 24.59 -62.69
CA GLY A 740 19.66 24.52 -62.25
C GLY A 740 19.83 24.33 -60.75
N CYS A 741 18.75 24.32 -59.95
CA CYS A 741 18.81 23.93 -58.55
C CYS A 741 19.26 22.47 -58.41
N THR A 742 20.14 22.21 -57.46
CA THR A 742 20.61 20.86 -57.13
C THR A 742 19.79 20.23 -56.02
N ILE A 743 19.66 18.90 -56.01
CA ILE A 743 19.04 18.12 -54.94
C ILE A 743 20.17 17.28 -54.32
N LYS A 744 20.46 17.46 -53.03
CA LYS A 744 21.64 16.86 -52.36
C LYS A 744 22.96 17.08 -53.13
N GLY A 745 23.12 18.24 -53.75
CA GLY A 745 24.33 18.58 -54.52
C GLY A 745 24.41 17.95 -55.92
N HIS A 746 23.40 17.19 -56.34
CA HIS A 746 23.31 16.62 -57.68
C HIS A 746 22.34 17.42 -58.57
N PRO A 747 22.61 17.57 -59.88
CA PRO A 747 21.71 18.28 -60.79
C PRO A 747 20.36 17.54 -60.92
N GLN A 748 19.29 18.31 -61.13
CA GLN A 748 17.98 17.74 -61.46
C GLN A 748 18.07 16.85 -62.71
N ALA A 749 17.34 15.74 -62.69
CA ALA A 749 17.18 14.88 -63.85
C ALA A 749 16.57 15.67 -65.01
N ASP A 750 17.09 15.48 -66.23
CA ASP A 750 16.42 15.99 -67.43
C ASP A 750 14.99 15.40 -67.49
N PRO A 751 13.93 16.22 -67.57
CA PRO A 751 12.55 15.73 -67.50
C PRO A 751 12.20 14.66 -68.54
N ALA A 752 12.78 14.72 -69.75
CA ALA A 752 12.52 13.73 -70.78
C ALA A 752 13.25 12.42 -70.48
N VAL A 753 14.49 12.48 -69.99
CA VAL A 753 15.26 11.31 -69.57
C VAL A 753 14.61 10.65 -68.35
N ALA A 754 14.23 11.44 -67.36
CA ALA A 754 13.50 11.00 -66.16
C ALA A 754 12.19 10.30 -66.52
N ARG A 755 11.40 10.89 -67.42
CA ARG A 755 10.16 10.29 -67.93
C ARG A 755 10.43 8.96 -68.63
N GLN A 756 11.46 8.89 -69.47
CA GLN A 756 11.82 7.66 -70.17
C GLN A 756 12.28 6.57 -69.20
N ARG A 757 13.04 6.92 -68.15
CA ARG A 757 13.43 6.01 -67.07
C ARG A 757 12.21 5.51 -66.31
N LEU A 758 11.24 6.36 -66.00
CA LEU A 758 9.99 5.95 -65.35
C LEU A 758 9.17 4.99 -66.21
N ILE A 759 9.08 5.23 -67.53
CA ILE A 759 8.46 4.30 -68.47
C ILE A 759 9.21 2.96 -68.48
N ASN A 760 10.54 2.98 -68.48
CA ASN A 760 11.36 1.76 -68.42
C ASN A 760 11.12 1.00 -67.10
N VAL A 761 11.07 1.71 -65.97
CA VAL A 761 10.71 1.14 -64.66
C VAL A 761 9.33 0.49 -64.75
N ALA A 762 8.32 1.18 -65.29
CA ALA A 762 6.97 0.66 -65.46
C ALA A 762 6.97 -0.65 -66.28
N ARG A 763 7.67 -0.71 -67.43
CA ARG A 763 7.77 -1.94 -68.24
C ARG A 763 8.36 -3.12 -67.46
N HIS A 764 9.44 -2.89 -66.70
CA HIS A 764 10.15 -3.96 -66.02
C HIS A 764 9.45 -4.41 -64.74
N ALA A 765 8.91 -3.46 -63.99
CA ALA A 765 8.21 -3.71 -62.74
C ALA A 765 6.84 -4.36 -62.98
N LEU A 766 6.13 -4.02 -64.08
CA LEU A 766 4.84 -4.63 -64.43
C LEU A 766 4.95 -5.96 -65.18
N ALA A 767 6.14 -6.35 -65.67
CA ALA A 767 6.31 -7.57 -66.44
C ALA A 767 5.94 -8.86 -65.68
N GLU A 768 6.03 -8.86 -64.34
CA GLU A 768 5.62 -9.98 -63.50
C GLU A 768 4.95 -9.46 -62.20
N PRO A 769 3.84 -10.08 -61.74
CA PRO A 769 3.07 -9.57 -60.59
C PRO A 769 3.84 -9.42 -59.28
N LYS A 770 4.90 -10.21 -59.08
CA LYS A 770 5.71 -10.27 -57.84
C LYS A 770 6.83 -9.24 -57.78
N ARG A 771 7.10 -8.51 -58.87
CA ARG A 771 8.23 -7.57 -58.99
C ARG A 771 8.07 -6.27 -58.19
N LEU A 772 6.84 -5.95 -57.79
CA LEU A 772 6.54 -4.86 -56.85
C LEU A 772 6.28 -5.37 -55.42
N GLN A 773 6.35 -6.68 -55.15
CA GLN A 773 6.09 -7.19 -53.80
C GLN A 773 7.33 -7.02 -52.90
N MET A 774 7.26 -6.04 -51.99
CA MET A 774 8.34 -5.66 -51.06
C MET A 774 8.99 -6.84 -50.32
N ASN A 775 8.25 -7.92 -50.01
CA ASN A 775 8.76 -9.06 -49.23
C ASN A 775 9.57 -10.11 -50.03
N ASN A 776 9.53 -10.10 -51.37
CA ASN A 776 10.09 -11.18 -52.20
C ASN A 776 11.53 -10.94 -52.70
N TRP A 777 12.15 -9.82 -52.31
CA TRP A 777 13.35 -9.30 -52.95
C TRP A 777 14.56 -9.22 -52.00
N HIS A 778 14.59 -10.04 -50.95
CA HIS A 778 15.81 -10.24 -50.16
C HIS A 778 16.76 -11.13 -50.95
N ASP A 779 18.01 -10.71 -51.13
CA ASP A 779 19.04 -11.65 -51.55
C ASP A 779 19.30 -12.69 -50.43
N LYS A 780 20.05 -13.76 -50.72
CA LYS A 780 20.35 -14.84 -49.75
C LYS A 780 21.14 -14.38 -48.51
N ARG A 781 21.45 -13.08 -48.36
CA ARG A 781 22.11 -12.48 -47.20
C ARG A 781 21.21 -11.50 -46.44
N GLY A 782 19.92 -11.44 -46.76
CA GLY A 782 18.94 -10.67 -45.98
C GLY A 782 19.06 -9.14 -46.14
N GLY A 783 19.87 -8.65 -47.08
CA GLY A 783 19.96 -7.21 -47.38
C GLY A 783 18.82 -6.76 -48.30
N CYS A 784 18.19 -5.63 -48.00
CA CYS A 784 17.24 -4.97 -48.90
C CYS A 784 18.01 -4.43 -50.13
N GLY A 785 18.20 -5.25 -51.16
CA GLY A 785 18.71 -4.80 -52.45
C GLY A 785 17.71 -3.93 -53.21
N THR A 786 17.76 -2.61 -52.99
CA THR A 786 17.57 -1.47 -53.93
C THR A 786 16.49 -1.53 -55.01
N ALA A 787 15.55 -2.48 -55.03
CA ALA A 787 14.52 -2.66 -56.04
C ALA A 787 13.14 -2.92 -55.38
N HIS A 788 12.99 -2.49 -54.13
CA HIS A 788 11.79 -2.72 -53.30
C HIS A 788 10.70 -1.66 -53.45
N CYS A 789 10.88 -0.68 -54.33
CA CYS A 789 9.90 0.33 -54.70
C CYS A 789 10.25 0.90 -56.08
N ILE A 790 9.42 1.82 -56.60
CA ILE A 790 9.65 2.44 -57.92
C ILE A 790 11.01 3.14 -58.00
N ALA A 791 11.42 3.85 -56.93
CA ALA A 791 12.76 4.43 -56.82
C ALA A 791 13.85 3.37 -56.92
N GLY A 792 13.65 2.25 -56.24
CA GLY A 792 14.59 1.15 -56.30
C GLY A 792 14.72 0.55 -57.70
N TRP A 793 13.61 0.30 -58.38
CA TRP A 793 13.67 -0.18 -59.75
C TRP A 793 14.45 0.76 -60.68
N ALA A 794 14.36 2.08 -60.46
CA ALA A 794 15.18 3.03 -61.19
C ALA A 794 16.67 2.83 -60.92
N VAL A 795 17.04 2.70 -59.65
CA VAL A 795 18.42 2.43 -59.22
C VAL A 795 18.96 1.14 -59.84
N HIS A 796 18.19 0.05 -59.77
CA HIS A 796 18.58 -1.25 -60.31
C HIS A 796 18.78 -1.22 -61.84
N LEU A 797 17.87 -0.58 -62.57
CA LEU A 797 17.92 -0.51 -64.03
C LEU A 797 19.07 0.37 -64.55
N GLU A 798 19.54 1.32 -63.75
CA GLU A 798 20.73 2.13 -64.07
C GLU A 798 22.05 1.40 -63.74
N GLY A 799 21.99 0.20 -63.17
CA GLY A 799 23.15 -0.65 -62.91
C GLY A 799 24.14 -0.03 -61.91
N ASP A 800 25.43 -0.28 -62.09
CA ASP A 800 26.50 0.17 -61.16
C ASP A 800 26.45 1.68 -60.85
N ALA A 801 26.04 2.50 -61.83
CA ALA A 801 25.88 3.95 -61.64
C ALA A 801 24.69 4.29 -60.73
N GLY A 802 23.56 3.59 -60.88
CA GLY A 802 22.42 3.74 -59.99
C GLY A 802 22.75 3.32 -58.56
N TYR A 803 23.38 2.14 -58.39
CA TYR A 803 23.82 1.64 -57.08
C TYR A 803 24.85 2.55 -56.40
N ALA A 804 25.76 3.17 -57.17
CA ALA A 804 26.69 4.16 -56.65
C ALA A 804 25.98 5.44 -56.21
N LEU A 805 24.99 5.91 -56.97
CA LEU A 805 24.18 7.07 -56.63
C LEU A 805 23.36 6.83 -55.36
N GLU A 806 22.70 5.68 -55.22
CA GLU A 806 21.98 5.31 -54.00
C GLU A 806 22.90 5.23 -52.78
N ARG A 807 24.12 4.71 -52.91
CA ARG A 807 25.10 4.74 -51.81
C ARG A 807 25.51 6.15 -51.39
N ASP A 808 25.46 7.10 -52.32
CA ASP A 808 25.86 8.49 -52.09
C ASP A 808 24.73 9.31 -51.46
N VAL A 809 23.50 9.20 -51.99
CA VAL A 809 22.38 10.05 -51.58
C VAL A 809 21.25 9.32 -50.83
N GLY A 810 21.26 7.99 -50.83
CA GLY A 810 20.18 7.14 -50.33
C GLY A 810 19.15 6.75 -51.42
N PRO A 811 18.32 5.72 -51.16
CA PRO A 811 17.42 5.13 -52.17
C PRO A 811 16.35 6.09 -52.70
N ALA A 812 15.68 6.81 -51.81
CA ALA A 812 14.61 7.74 -52.20
C ALA A 812 15.17 8.91 -53.01
N ALA A 813 16.27 9.53 -52.54
CA ALA A 813 16.92 10.63 -53.24
C ALA A 813 17.50 10.21 -54.59
N ALA A 814 18.10 9.02 -54.68
CA ALA A 814 18.54 8.45 -55.95
C ALA A 814 17.37 8.24 -56.90
N GLY A 815 16.23 7.75 -56.40
CA GLY A 815 14.98 7.69 -57.15
C GLY A 815 14.56 9.05 -57.70
N VAL A 816 14.58 10.11 -56.87
CA VAL A 816 14.24 11.49 -57.28
C VAL A 816 15.20 11.98 -58.38
N LEU A 817 16.49 11.77 -58.20
CA LEU A 817 17.54 12.18 -59.15
C LEU A 817 17.53 11.37 -60.45
N LEU A 818 16.92 10.18 -60.47
CA LEU A 818 16.79 9.36 -61.67
C LEU A 818 15.46 9.57 -62.40
N LEU A 819 14.36 9.64 -61.66
CA LEU A 819 12.98 9.64 -62.16
C LEU A 819 12.29 11.01 -62.12
N GLY A 820 12.92 12.01 -61.51
CA GLY A 820 12.35 13.34 -61.31
C GLY A 820 11.52 13.46 -60.03
N ILE A 821 11.27 14.70 -59.62
CA ILE A 821 10.62 15.06 -58.35
C ILE A 821 9.19 14.53 -58.28
N ASP A 822 8.42 14.63 -59.35
CA ASP A 822 7.03 14.13 -59.37
C ASP A 822 6.94 12.62 -59.17
N ALA A 823 7.94 11.86 -59.61
CA ALA A 823 7.95 10.41 -59.40
C ALA A 823 8.10 10.05 -57.91
N SER A 824 8.61 10.95 -57.06
CA SER A 824 8.75 10.72 -55.62
C SER A 824 7.44 10.35 -54.92
N LYS A 825 6.32 10.90 -55.42
CA LYS A 825 4.95 10.63 -54.98
C LYS A 825 4.57 9.14 -55.10
N LEU A 826 5.30 8.40 -55.95
CA LEU A 826 5.04 7.00 -56.24
C LEU A 826 5.91 6.06 -55.38
N PHE A 827 6.94 6.55 -54.71
CA PHE A 827 7.97 5.70 -54.10
C PHE A 827 7.50 4.94 -52.87
N PHE A 828 6.45 5.43 -52.20
CA PHE A 828 5.94 4.89 -50.94
C PHE A 828 4.50 4.38 -51.07
N LEU A 829 3.99 4.24 -52.30
CA LEU A 829 2.67 3.69 -52.56
C LEU A 829 2.60 2.20 -52.17
N SER A 830 1.40 1.75 -51.81
CA SER A 830 1.13 0.32 -51.63
C SER A 830 1.40 -0.45 -52.93
N ASN A 831 1.65 -1.76 -52.86
CA ASN A 831 1.96 -2.56 -54.06
C ASN A 831 0.91 -2.43 -55.18
N ASP A 832 -0.37 -2.34 -54.80
CA ASP A 832 -1.46 -2.23 -55.76
C ASP A 832 -1.59 -0.81 -56.33
N ASP A 833 -1.45 0.23 -55.48
CA ASP A 833 -1.46 1.63 -55.93
C ASP A 833 -0.25 1.93 -56.83
N ALA A 834 0.93 1.41 -56.47
CA ALA A 834 2.13 1.52 -57.29
C ALA A 834 1.95 0.84 -58.66
N ARG A 835 1.30 -0.34 -58.69
CA ARG A 835 0.99 -1.04 -59.95
C ARG A 835 0.06 -0.19 -60.82
N SER A 836 -1.05 0.28 -60.26
CA SER A 836 -2.01 1.12 -60.98
C SER A 836 -1.38 2.41 -61.48
N ALA A 837 -0.51 3.05 -60.68
CA ALA A 837 0.21 4.25 -61.10
C ALA A 837 1.15 3.98 -62.29
N LEU A 838 1.92 2.88 -62.27
CA LEU A 838 2.81 2.51 -63.37
C LEU A 838 2.05 2.09 -64.64
N GLU A 839 0.88 1.45 -64.50
CA GLU A 839 0.01 1.15 -65.65
C GLU A 839 -0.47 2.44 -66.31
N GLY A 840 -0.83 3.45 -65.51
CA GLY A 840 -1.12 4.80 -65.98
C GLY A 840 0.04 5.42 -66.74
N VAL A 841 1.28 5.29 -66.24
CA VAL A 841 2.49 5.78 -66.93
C VAL A 841 2.65 5.18 -68.32
N LEU A 842 2.44 3.86 -68.49
CA LEU A 842 2.53 3.20 -69.81
C LEU A 842 1.40 3.63 -70.75
N ALA A 843 0.17 3.72 -70.22
CA ALA A 843 -0.99 4.16 -70.99
C ALA A 843 -0.79 5.58 -71.55
N GLU A 844 -0.27 6.51 -70.74
CA GLU A 844 0.06 7.87 -71.18
C GLU A 844 1.18 7.90 -72.24
N ALA A 845 2.10 6.93 -72.22
CA ALA A 845 3.15 6.80 -73.22
C ALA A 845 2.66 6.14 -74.54
N GLY A 846 1.40 5.72 -74.61
CA GLY A 846 0.84 5.02 -75.77
C GLY A 846 1.32 3.58 -75.91
N GLU A 847 1.82 2.98 -74.83
CA GLU A 847 2.33 1.61 -74.80
C GLU A 847 1.35 0.67 -74.07
N PRO A 848 1.04 -0.51 -74.63
CA PRO A 848 0.20 -1.47 -73.94
C PRO A 848 0.95 -2.02 -72.71
N ALA A 849 0.24 -2.15 -71.58
CA ALA A 849 0.78 -2.85 -70.42
C ALA A 849 1.22 -4.27 -70.85
N PRO A 850 2.41 -4.75 -70.41
CA PRO A 850 2.92 -6.05 -70.82
C PRO A 850 1.90 -7.14 -70.47
N THR A 851 1.57 -7.99 -71.45
CA THR A 851 0.70 -9.16 -71.22
C THR A 851 1.41 -10.09 -70.25
N ILE A 852 0.85 -10.21 -69.03
CA ILE A 852 1.38 -11.10 -67.99
C ILE A 852 1.39 -12.52 -68.54
N GLY A 853 2.59 -13.07 -68.78
CA GLY A 853 2.75 -14.49 -69.08
C GLY A 853 2.39 -15.30 -67.83
N ALA A 854 1.44 -16.22 -67.98
CA ALA A 854 0.91 -17.07 -66.91
C ALA A 854 1.99 -17.92 -66.22
#